data_AF-A0ABD5CM64-F1
#
_entry.id   AF-A0ABD5CM64-F1
#
_cell.length_a   1.000
_cell.length_b   1.000
_cell.length_c   1.000
_cell.angle_alpha   90.00
_cell.angle_beta   90.00
_cell.angle_gamma   90.00
#
_symmetry.space_group_name_H-M   'P 1'
#
loop_
_entity.id
_entity.type
_entity.pdbx_description
1 polymer ?
#
loop_
_entity_poly.entity_id
_entity_poly.type
_entity_poly.pdbx_seq_one_letter_code
_entity_poly.pdbx_strand_id
1 'polypeptide(L)'
;MSRPKLPRPARRTLRRQHSNAAFLLAIGISLSGQSLTPVALAAGGLPQGGTYVAGTGAIASQGNGLLITQPGSTRGVIDWNSFSIGKTNSVTFDNGSGATLNRVTGGSPSAILGRLGATGSVYLINPQGIVVGPSGVITTGGRFVASTLDICNDAFMQGRGSLTLSGTSNASVINLGKISSSGGDIFLIARHDVVNAGTVAALNGTAELATGEQVLLQDSAGSKQVFVQTGSQGTVSNKGRITAAQVSLQAADGNVYALAGRATRIRATGTASRDGHVWLVADSGHVGQFGKIAASNADGSGGTVDTQAAQLELGGHAVVHAGLWNLSTPAFTIDGAAAHALRRSLNSGTSVDITATGANGATGDLGVASSVRWHGPASLTLAAYHDVSIATSTTLANDGAGNLTLRADASGIDNGGSVINNGTIDWSKSTGIVRALYDMNGSYTAGTNLANAAWTAAPYSGLVTQVTGYKLVNSLTDLQNVSLDLAGNYAVGKDLDASATDTSFAFSSLGNATTPFSGQFDGMGHVIDRFSQREQGSPVPGLGLFGVIGPTGVVRNVGMTNAKLSTYVYFPAGIAFGILAGLNQGTITYAYTSGTRGTASFEGATSGGLVGRNDGLIERSWSSAFVGSAGLLGGLVGLNEGTILQSYATGVASAGNHGVAGALAGFNGGSISQSYATGTSYGSLSTGGLVYENAGTIEQSFAAGLVQGYCCAPPDTPTSFGGIAAYNHPDPNAGISANVYWDKQTTTRSVSAGTGPQLPASNGLTTAQMSDPASFVGWDFGPTGAWVMPAGASHPVLRWQPGH
;
A
#
# COMPACT_ATOMS: atom_id res chain seq x y z
N MET A 1 -43.02 70.90 -19.80
CA MET A 1 -42.17 69.81 -20.31
C MET A 1 -40.74 70.03 -19.85
N SER A 2 -40.28 69.30 -18.84
CA SER A 2 -38.84 69.16 -18.52
C SER A 2 -38.67 68.11 -17.43
N ARG A 3 -37.82 67.12 -17.73
CA ARG A 3 -37.66 65.83 -17.04
C ARG A 3 -37.17 65.96 -15.59
N PRO A 4 -37.60 65.10 -14.65
CA PRO A 4 -37.01 65.00 -13.33
C PRO A 4 -35.68 64.23 -13.35
N LYS A 5 -34.66 64.77 -12.68
CA LYS A 5 -33.34 64.17 -12.47
C LYS A 5 -33.40 63.08 -11.38
N LEU A 6 -32.92 61.89 -11.71
CA LEU A 6 -32.68 60.77 -10.80
C LEU A 6 -31.56 61.08 -9.79
N PRO A 7 -31.70 60.73 -8.50
CA PRO A 7 -30.62 60.81 -7.53
C PRO A 7 -29.69 59.59 -7.58
N ARG A 8 -28.38 59.87 -7.53
CA ARG A 8 -27.26 58.91 -7.44
C ARG A 8 -27.29 58.14 -6.10
N PRO A 9 -26.89 56.85 -6.07
CA PRO A 9 -26.83 56.08 -4.82
C PRO A 9 -25.58 56.45 -4.00
N ALA A 10 -25.78 56.55 -2.69
CA ALA A 10 -24.75 56.83 -1.70
C ALA A 10 -23.77 55.65 -1.52
N ARG A 11 -22.47 55.94 -1.58
CA ARG A 11 -21.39 55.05 -1.11
C ARG A 11 -21.56 54.80 0.38
N ARG A 12 -21.96 53.58 0.76
CA ARG A 12 -21.91 53.09 2.13
C ARG A 12 -20.63 52.28 2.31
N THR A 13 -19.67 52.86 3.03
CA THR A 13 -18.48 52.19 3.54
C THR A 13 -18.88 51.11 4.53
N LEU A 14 -18.80 49.85 4.13
CA LEU A 14 -18.95 48.69 5.02
C LEU A 14 -17.68 48.52 5.83
N ARG A 15 -17.71 49.04 7.06
CA ARG A 15 -16.73 48.81 8.11
C ARG A 15 -16.81 47.33 8.51
N ARG A 16 -15.73 46.58 8.23
CA ARG A 16 -15.53 45.18 8.61
C ARG A 16 -15.47 45.09 10.14
N GLN A 17 -16.59 44.75 10.78
CA GLN A 17 -16.57 44.32 12.18
C GLN A 17 -16.06 42.87 12.19
N HIS A 18 -14.83 42.69 12.64
CA HIS A 18 -14.32 41.39 13.03
C HIS A 18 -15.04 40.97 14.31
N SER A 19 -16.08 40.14 14.19
CA SER A 19 -16.66 39.42 15.31
C SER A 19 -15.76 38.23 15.65
N ASN A 20 -14.84 38.42 16.59
CA ASN A 20 -14.21 37.34 17.34
C ASN A 20 -15.28 36.68 18.22
N ALA A 21 -15.99 35.68 17.69
CA ALA A 21 -16.86 34.83 18.48
C ALA A 21 -16.04 33.66 19.03
N ALA A 22 -15.46 33.86 20.21
CA ALA A 22 -15.01 32.77 21.06
C ALA A 22 -16.25 32.02 21.56
N PHE A 23 -16.53 30.84 21.02
CA PHE A 23 -17.55 29.92 21.54
C PHE A 23 -17.04 29.33 22.86
N LEU A 24 -17.34 30.02 23.97
CA LEU A 24 -17.21 29.49 25.32
C LEU A 24 -18.45 28.62 25.61
N LEU A 25 -18.29 27.31 25.46
CA LEU A 25 -19.27 26.34 25.95
C LEU A 25 -19.20 26.31 27.49
N ALA A 26 -20.05 27.09 28.14
CA ALA A 26 -20.20 27.09 29.58
C ALA A 26 -21.00 25.85 30.01
N ILE A 27 -20.33 24.87 30.62
CA ILE A 27 -20.98 23.79 31.36
C ILE A 27 -21.55 24.42 32.63
N GLY A 28 -22.87 24.67 32.63
CA GLY A 28 -23.59 25.12 33.81
C GLY A 28 -23.74 23.99 34.82
N ILE A 29 -22.97 24.04 35.90
CA ILE A 29 -23.24 23.27 37.12
C ILE A 29 -24.09 24.17 38.02
N SER A 30 -25.36 23.81 38.19
CA SER A 30 -26.28 24.48 39.11
C SER A 30 -25.94 24.11 40.55
N LEU A 31 -25.18 24.96 41.25
CA LEU A 31 -25.10 24.95 42.72
C LEU A 31 -25.93 26.12 43.29
N SER A 32 -27.13 25.82 43.75
CA SER A 32 -27.83 26.54 44.81
C SER A 32 -28.33 25.44 45.76
N GLY A 33 -27.96 25.35 47.03
CA GLY A 33 -27.69 26.38 48.02
C GLY A 33 -28.69 26.15 49.14
N GLN A 34 -28.38 25.30 50.12
CA GLN A 34 -29.04 25.24 51.44
C GLN A 34 -28.07 24.72 52.52
N SER A 35 -27.97 25.53 53.59
CA SER A 35 -27.52 25.28 54.96
C SER A 35 -26.32 24.35 55.24
N LEU A 36 -25.21 24.99 55.63
CA LEU A 36 -24.07 24.42 56.33
C LEU A 36 -24.50 23.82 57.68
N THR A 37 -24.53 22.50 57.76
CA THR A 37 -24.17 21.76 58.98
C THR A 37 -22.83 21.07 58.70
N PRO A 38 -21.85 21.10 59.62
CA PRO A 38 -20.55 20.52 59.36
C PRO A 38 -20.67 19.00 59.43
N VAL A 39 -20.98 18.37 58.31
CA VAL A 39 -20.61 16.97 58.09
C VAL A 39 -19.09 16.97 58.05
N ALA A 40 -18.48 16.38 59.06
CA ALA A 40 -17.07 16.05 59.04
C ALA A 40 -16.75 15.37 57.70
N LEU A 41 -15.93 16.00 56.87
CA LEU A 41 -15.31 15.37 55.70
C LEU A 41 -14.36 14.29 56.22
N ALA A 42 -14.95 13.15 56.59
CA ALA A 42 -14.24 11.91 56.84
C ALA A 42 -13.42 11.57 55.59
N ALA A 43 -12.21 11.04 55.79
CA ALA A 43 -11.36 10.53 54.73
C ALA A 43 -12.19 9.79 53.66
N GLY A 44 -12.02 10.15 52.37
CA GLY A 44 -12.88 9.65 51.30
C GLY A 44 -13.04 8.12 51.31
N GLY A 45 -14.21 7.61 50.90
CA GLY A 45 -14.55 6.18 51.02
C GLY A 45 -13.61 5.21 50.29
N LEU A 46 -13.55 3.98 50.77
CA LEU A 46 -13.10 2.78 50.04
C LEU A 46 -14.30 2.15 49.31
N PRO A 47 -14.07 1.27 48.30
CA PRO A 47 -15.15 0.48 47.70
C PRO A 47 -15.98 -0.27 48.76
N GLN A 48 -17.30 -0.36 48.56
CA GLN A 48 -18.25 -0.93 49.54
C GLN A 48 -19.13 -2.02 48.92
N GLY A 49 -19.46 -3.03 49.72
CA GLY A 49 -20.42 -4.09 49.34
C GLY A 49 -19.92 -5.04 48.25
N GLY A 50 -18.60 -5.25 48.15
CA GLY A 50 -18.00 -6.13 47.14
C GLY A 50 -18.35 -7.60 47.38
N THR A 51 -18.86 -8.27 46.35
CA THR A 51 -19.18 -9.70 46.37
C THR A 51 -18.76 -10.38 45.06
N TYR A 52 -18.07 -11.52 45.15
CA TYR A 52 -17.76 -12.33 43.97
C TYR A 52 -19.04 -12.98 43.44
N VAL A 53 -19.40 -12.68 42.20
CA VAL A 53 -20.55 -13.28 41.48
C VAL A 53 -20.12 -14.30 40.42
N ALA A 54 -18.84 -14.31 40.05
CA ALA A 54 -18.21 -15.38 39.27
C ALA A 54 -16.70 -15.47 39.60
N GLY A 55 -16.14 -16.68 39.51
CA GLY A 55 -14.77 -16.95 39.97
C GLY A 55 -14.66 -16.97 41.50
N THR A 56 -13.43 -17.01 42.03
CA THR A 56 -13.18 -17.11 43.47
C THR A 56 -12.05 -16.17 43.90
N GLY A 57 -12.19 -15.57 45.07
CA GLY A 57 -11.16 -14.73 45.67
C GLY A 57 -11.57 -14.23 47.05
N ALA A 58 -10.76 -13.33 47.62
CA ALA A 58 -11.01 -12.72 48.92
C ALA A 58 -10.85 -11.20 48.85
N ILE A 59 -11.67 -10.47 49.61
CA ILE A 59 -11.61 -9.01 49.77
C ILE A 59 -11.30 -8.74 51.24
N ALA A 60 -10.15 -8.13 51.52
CA ALA A 60 -9.70 -7.84 52.87
C ALA A 60 -9.34 -6.36 53.03
N SER A 61 -9.66 -5.77 54.19
CA SER A 61 -9.15 -4.45 54.55
C SER A 61 -7.66 -4.54 54.91
N GLN A 62 -6.87 -3.59 54.41
CA GLN A 62 -5.43 -3.50 54.68
C GLN A 62 -5.05 -2.05 54.97
N GLY A 63 -4.96 -1.69 56.26
CA GLY A 63 -4.68 -0.32 56.67
C GLY A 63 -5.74 0.66 56.16
N ASN A 64 -5.33 1.66 55.38
CA ASN A 64 -6.22 2.61 54.70
C ASN A 64 -6.68 2.12 53.30
N GLY A 65 -6.63 0.81 53.05
CA GLY A 65 -6.86 0.22 51.74
C GLY A 65 -7.67 -1.08 51.73
N LEU A 66 -7.89 -1.59 50.51
CA LEU A 66 -8.42 -2.93 50.26
C LEU A 66 -7.39 -3.76 49.48
N LEU A 67 -7.23 -5.01 49.88
CA LEU A 67 -6.54 -6.06 49.14
C LEU A 67 -7.56 -7.05 48.58
N ILE A 68 -7.60 -7.20 47.27
CA ILE A 68 -8.38 -8.20 46.56
C ILE A 68 -7.42 -9.27 46.08
N THR A 69 -7.54 -10.48 46.62
CA THR A 69 -6.70 -11.63 46.23
C THR A 69 -7.51 -12.57 45.35
N GLN A 70 -7.00 -12.86 44.15
CA GLN A 70 -7.61 -13.78 43.19
C GLN A 70 -6.57 -14.84 42.79
N PRO A 71 -6.62 -16.03 43.40
CA PRO A 71 -5.58 -17.04 43.22
C PRO A 71 -5.56 -17.64 41.80
N GLY A 72 -4.39 -18.13 41.41
CA GLY A 72 -4.20 -18.97 40.23
C GLY A 72 -4.25 -18.26 38.88
N SER A 73 -4.07 -16.94 38.82
CA SER A 73 -4.17 -16.15 37.58
C SER A 73 -5.50 -16.37 36.83
N THR A 74 -6.58 -16.55 37.57
CA THR A 74 -7.92 -16.84 37.06
C THR A 74 -8.66 -15.58 36.62
N ARG A 75 -9.90 -15.73 36.14
CA ARG A 75 -10.84 -14.62 35.95
C ARG A 75 -11.85 -14.57 37.08
N GLY A 76 -12.29 -13.38 37.45
CA GLY A 76 -13.31 -13.17 38.48
C GLY A 76 -14.15 -11.94 38.24
N VAL A 77 -15.40 -11.98 38.68
CA VAL A 77 -16.36 -10.88 38.60
C VAL A 77 -16.82 -10.54 40.01
N ILE A 78 -16.70 -9.26 40.37
CA ILE A 78 -17.09 -8.70 41.66
C ILE A 78 -18.13 -7.61 41.42
N ASP A 79 -19.32 -7.77 42.00
CA ASP A 79 -20.32 -6.71 42.05
C ASP A 79 -20.12 -5.87 43.32
N TRP A 80 -20.24 -4.55 43.19
CA TRP A 80 -20.02 -3.56 44.23
C TRP A 80 -21.20 -2.60 44.35
N ASN A 81 -21.61 -2.26 45.56
CA ASN A 81 -22.57 -1.17 45.78
C ASN A 81 -21.99 0.18 45.40
N SER A 82 -20.70 0.40 45.70
CA SER A 82 -19.95 1.58 45.24
C SER A 82 -18.46 1.25 45.11
N PHE A 83 -17.80 1.88 44.15
CA PHE A 83 -16.35 1.74 43.95
C PHE A 83 -15.72 3.12 43.82
N SER A 84 -15.26 3.68 44.93
CA SER A 84 -14.51 4.94 44.98
C SER A 84 -13.28 4.76 45.87
N ILE A 85 -12.22 5.52 45.59
CA ILE A 85 -10.95 5.46 46.33
C ILE A 85 -10.57 6.87 46.75
N GLY A 86 -10.76 7.19 48.04
CA GLY A 86 -10.34 8.47 48.62
C GLY A 86 -8.85 8.77 48.44
N LYS A 87 -8.46 10.05 48.48
CA LYS A 87 -7.10 10.55 48.17
C LYS A 87 -5.97 9.84 48.94
N THR A 88 -6.22 9.48 50.19
CA THR A 88 -5.25 8.81 51.07
C THR A 88 -5.32 7.29 50.99
N ASN A 89 -6.28 6.73 50.26
CA ASN A 89 -6.59 5.32 50.29
C ASN A 89 -5.98 4.57 49.10
N SER A 90 -5.92 3.25 49.22
CA SER A 90 -5.42 2.38 48.16
C SER A 90 -6.28 1.14 47.97
N VAL A 91 -6.35 0.65 46.74
CA VAL A 91 -6.94 -0.66 46.41
C VAL A 91 -5.89 -1.43 45.61
N THR A 92 -5.61 -2.66 46.00
CA THR A 92 -4.64 -3.53 45.32
C THR A 92 -5.29 -4.85 44.95
N PHE A 93 -5.15 -5.23 43.68
CA PHE A 93 -5.53 -6.54 43.15
C PHE A 93 -4.28 -7.41 43.02
N ASP A 94 -4.21 -8.48 43.79
CA ASP A 94 -3.26 -9.56 43.59
C ASP A 94 -3.95 -10.68 42.81
N ASN A 95 -3.92 -10.57 41.48
CA ASN A 95 -4.62 -11.47 40.57
C ASN A 95 -3.68 -12.17 39.57
N GLY A 96 -2.37 -12.20 39.86
CA GLY A 96 -1.36 -12.77 38.97
C GLY A 96 -1.41 -12.16 37.57
N SER A 97 -1.43 -13.00 36.53
CA SER A 97 -1.69 -12.61 35.14
C SER A 97 -3.18 -12.66 34.75
N GLY A 98 -4.05 -12.89 35.73
CA GLY A 98 -5.50 -13.02 35.56
C GLY A 98 -6.22 -11.70 35.29
N ALA A 99 -7.55 -11.72 35.33
CA ALA A 99 -8.39 -10.55 35.10
C ALA A 99 -9.53 -10.46 36.11
N THR A 100 -9.80 -9.27 36.63
CA THR A 100 -10.90 -9.05 37.57
C THR A 100 -11.84 -7.96 37.06
N LEU A 101 -13.11 -8.30 36.85
CA LEU A 101 -14.17 -7.36 36.49
C LEU A 101 -14.87 -6.86 37.75
N ASN A 102 -14.90 -5.56 37.93
CA ASN A 102 -15.54 -4.87 39.04
C ASN A 102 -16.72 -4.09 38.49
N ARG A 103 -17.94 -4.53 38.80
CA ARG A 103 -19.18 -3.90 38.36
C ARG A 103 -19.83 -3.15 39.50
N VAL A 104 -20.09 -1.86 39.31
CA VAL A 104 -20.85 -1.06 40.26
C VAL A 104 -22.34 -1.16 39.95
N THR A 105 -23.12 -1.64 40.91
CA THR A 105 -24.57 -1.83 40.79
C THR A 105 -25.38 -0.75 41.54
N GLY A 106 -24.74 0.03 42.40
CA GLY A 106 -25.37 1.16 43.10
C GLY A 106 -25.40 2.47 42.30
N GLY A 107 -26.06 3.48 42.87
CA GLY A 107 -26.37 4.75 42.19
C GLY A 107 -25.29 5.85 42.28
N SER A 108 -24.02 5.51 42.54
CA SER A 108 -22.94 6.51 42.70
C SER A 108 -21.81 6.37 41.67
N PRO A 109 -21.29 7.47 41.13
CA PRO A 109 -20.12 7.43 40.24
C PRO A 109 -18.86 6.97 40.97
N SER A 110 -17.92 6.42 40.22
CA SER A 110 -16.61 6.00 40.72
C SER A 110 -15.63 7.18 40.74
N ALA A 111 -15.25 7.65 41.92
CA ALA A 111 -14.22 8.68 42.10
C ALA A 111 -12.90 8.05 42.58
N ILE A 112 -11.92 7.95 41.68
CA ILE A 112 -10.59 7.41 41.96
C ILE A 112 -9.64 8.58 42.24
N LEU A 113 -9.51 8.95 43.51
CA LEU A 113 -8.64 10.04 43.98
C LEU A 113 -7.33 9.52 44.59
N GLY A 114 -7.33 8.28 45.07
CA GLY A 114 -6.16 7.59 45.64
C GLY A 114 -5.49 6.64 44.65
N ARG A 115 -4.98 5.49 45.14
CA ARG A 115 -4.20 4.53 44.34
C ARG A 115 -5.00 3.27 44.01
N LEU A 116 -4.96 2.81 42.76
CA LEU A 116 -5.45 1.51 42.31
C LEU A 116 -4.28 0.74 41.67
N GLY A 117 -3.90 -0.38 42.26
CA GLY A 117 -2.82 -1.25 41.78
C GLY A 117 -3.34 -2.63 41.40
N ALA A 118 -2.75 -3.27 40.37
CA ALA A 118 -3.01 -4.67 40.07
C ALA A 118 -1.79 -5.38 39.46
N THR A 119 -1.58 -6.64 39.80
CA THR A 119 -0.56 -7.49 39.14
C THR A 119 -0.98 -7.89 37.71
N GLY A 120 -2.28 -8.08 37.48
CA GLY A 120 -2.89 -8.50 36.23
C GLY A 120 -3.85 -7.45 35.69
N SER A 121 -4.95 -7.89 35.09
CA SER A 121 -5.92 -7.02 34.43
C SER A 121 -7.07 -6.60 35.36
N VAL A 122 -7.54 -5.36 35.23
CA VAL A 122 -8.69 -4.81 35.99
C VAL A 122 -9.67 -4.15 35.03
N TYR A 123 -10.93 -4.55 35.14
CA TYR A 123 -12.05 -3.92 34.46
C TYR A 123 -12.90 -3.24 35.53
N LEU A 124 -13.19 -1.95 35.37
CA LEU A 124 -14.07 -1.16 36.22
C LEU A 124 -15.25 -0.69 35.38
N ILE A 125 -16.42 -1.24 35.68
CA ILE A 125 -17.68 -0.99 34.98
C ILE A 125 -18.59 -0.19 35.93
N ASN A 126 -18.95 1.03 35.55
CA ASN A 126 -19.89 1.84 36.33
C ASN A 126 -20.78 2.70 35.41
N PRO A 127 -22.06 2.31 35.23
CA PRO A 127 -23.03 3.10 34.46
C PRO A 127 -23.29 4.51 34.98
N GLN A 128 -22.91 4.83 36.23
CA GLN A 128 -23.04 6.17 36.81
C GLN A 128 -21.87 7.10 36.48
N GLY A 129 -20.81 6.59 35.84
CA GLY A 129 -19.64 7.35 35.43
C GLY A 129 -18.38 7.03 36.25
N ILE A 130 -17.23 7.31 35.65
CA ILE A 130 -15.92 7.03 36.23
C ILE A 130 -15.04 8.28 36.10
N VAL A 131 -14.48 8.75 37.21
CA VAL A 131 -13.55 9.88 37.26
C VAL A 131 -12.27 9.47 37.97
N VAL A 132 -11.14 9.53 37.27
CA VAL A 132 -9.80 9.48 37.87
C VAL A 132 -9.37 10.91 38.15
N GLY A 133 -9.41 11.31 39.42
CA GLY A 133 -9.10 12.69 39.80
C GLY A 133 -7.61 13.04 39.63
N PRO A 134 -7.21 14.32 39.79
CA PRO A 134 -5.83 14.76 39.55
C PRO A 134 -4.77 14.06 40.42
N SER A 135 -5.14 13.61 41.62
CA SER A 135 -4.24 12.80 42.49
C SER A 135 -4.36 11.29 42.26
N GLY A 136 -5.34 10.85 41.47
CA GLY A 136 -5.62 9.44 41.20
C GLY A 136 -4.51 8.79 40.39
N VAL A 137 -4.09 7.60 40.83
CA VAL A 137 -3.06 6.80 40.15
C VAL A 137 -3.57 5.38 39.98
N ILE A 138 -3.60 4.91 38.73
CA ILE A 138 -3.94 3.54 38.34
C ILE A 138 -2.72 2.91 37.69
N THR A 139 -2.29 1.76 38.21
CA THR A 139 -1.19 0.97 37.66
C THR A 139 -1.57 -0.50 37.63
N THR A 140 -1.49 -1.10 36.44
CA THR A 140 -1.84 -2.51 36.21
C THR A 140 -0.70 -3.25 35.52
N GLY A 141 -0.50 -4.53 35.83
CA GLY A 141 0.44 -5.37 35.08
C GLY A 141 -0.14 -5.90 33.77
N GLY A 142 -1.46 -6.13 33.74
CA GLY A 142 -2.24 -6.51 32.56
C GLY A 142 -3.07 -5.34 32.01
N ARG A 143 -4.25 -5.64 31.43
CA ARG A 143 -5.14 -4.66 30.82
C ARG A 143 -5.89 -3.83 31.86
N PHE A 144 -6.10 -2.54 31.60
CA PHE A 144 -7.06 -1.72 32.35
C PHE A 144 -8.24 -1.32 31.47
N VAL A 145 -9.46 -1.61 31.89
CA VAL A 145 -10.68 -1.15 31.22
C VAL A 145 -11.49 -0.32 32.19
N ALA A 146 -11.84 0.92 31.82
CA ALA A 146 -12.84 1.71 32.52
C ALA A 146 -14.01 1.96 31.57
N SER A 147 -15.21 1.51 31.94
CA SER A 147 -16.39 1.69 31.10
C SER A 147 -17.67 2.06 31.83
N THR A 148 -18.51 2.85 31.17
CA THR A 148 -19.93 3.04 31.55
C THR A 148 -20.88 2.05 30.87
N LEU A 149 -20.36 1.28 29.90
CA LEU A 149 -21.06 0.18 29.24
C LEU A 149 -20.72 -1.14 29.95
N ASP A 150 -21.65 -2.08 29.98
CA ASP A 150 -21.51 -3.35 30.67
C ASP A 150 -20.96 -4.47 29.77
N ILE A 151 -20.41 -5.51 30.39
CA ILE A 151 -19.89 -6.72 29.75
C ILE A 151 -20.65 -7.92 30.31
N CYS A 152 -21.06 -8.85 29.45
CA CYS A 152 -21.65 -10.12 29.88
C CYS A 152 -20.64 -10.95 30.70
N ASN A 153 -21.06 -11.45 31.87
CA ASN A 153 -20.22 -12.26 32.75
C ASN A 153 -19.66 -13.49 32.05
N ASP A 154 -20.49 -14.23 31.31
CA ASP A 154 -20.07 -15.47 30.65
C ASP A 154 -19.01 -15.20 29.59
N ALA A 155 -19.19 -14.16 28.77
CA ALA A 155 -18.22 -13.74 27.77
C ALA A 155 -16.88 -13.34 28.43
N PHE A 156 -16.93 -12.57 29.53
CA PHE A 156 -15.73 -12.19 30.27
C PHE A 156 -15.02 -13.42 30.85
N MET A 157 -15.75 -14.37 31.44
CA MET A 157 -15.21 -15.55 32.10
C MET A 157 -14.62 -16.57 31.12
N GLN A 158 -15.15 -16.68 29.90
CA GLN A 158 -14.58 -17.50 28.84
C GLN A 158 -13.17 -17.04 28.45
N GLY A 159 -12.93 -15.73 28.50
CA GLY A 159 -11.60 -15.15 28.32
C GLY A 159 -10.94 -15.37 26.97
N ARG A 160 -11.73 -15.75 25.95
CA ARG A 160 -11.33 -15.94 24.57
C ARG A 160 -12.31 -15.20 23.66
N GLY A 161 -11.82 -14.68 22.55
CA GLY A 161 -12.63 -13.96 21.58
C GLY A 161 -12.87 -12.50 21.96
N SER A 162 -13.76 -11.86 21.21
CA SER A 162 -14.08 -10.44 21.38
C SER A 162 -15.04 -10.20 22.56
N LEU A 163 -14.88 -9.07 23.22
CA LEU A 163 -15.78 -8.62 24.29
C LEU A 163 -16.67 -7.49 23.76
N THR A 164 -17.97 -7.72 23.79
CA THR A 164 -18.96 -6.69 23.49
C THR A 164 -19.30 -5.93 24.77
N LEU A 165 -19.11 -4.61 24.74
CA LEU A 165 -19.58 -3.67 25.74
C LEU A 165 -20.84 -2.99 25.22
N SER A 166 -21.91 -2.96 26.02
CA SER A 166 -23.15 -2.28 25.66
C SER A 166 -23.87 -1.72 26.88
N GLY A 167 -24.69 -0.70 26.66
CA GLY A 167 -25.45 -0.06 27.74
C GLY A 167 -26.05 1.27 27.33
N THR A 168 -27.02 1.74 28.11
CA THR A 168 -27.75 2.99 27.85
C THR A 168 -27.27 4.17 28.69
N SER A 169 -26.15 4.02 29.41
CA SER A 169 -25.60 5.07 30.27
C SER A 169 -25.22 6.32 29.46
N ASN A 170 -25.61 7.49 29.96
CA ASN A 170 -25.14 8.78 29.43
C ASN A 170 -23.99 9.38 30.27
N ALA A 171 -23.45 8.62 31.22
CA ALA A 171 -22.35 9.07 32.05
C ALA A 171 -21.01 8.99 31.30
N SER A 172 -20.04 9.74 31.79
CA SER A 172 -18.72 9.89 31.16
C SER A 172 -17.63 9.05 31.83
N VAL A 173 -16.56 8.77 31.08
CA VAL A 173 -15.26 8.34 31.62
C VAL A 173 -14.26 9.49 31.51
N ILE A 174 -13.77 9.98 32.64
CA ILE A 174 -12.89 11.16 32.71
C ILE A 174 -11.59 10.81 33.43
N ASN A 175 -10.45 10.99 32.76
CA ASN A 175 -9.12 10.89 33.36
C ASN A 175 -8.49 12.28 33.52
N LEU A 176 -8.30 12.71 34.77
CA LEU A 176 -7.50 13.87 35.15
C LEU A 176 -6.17 13.47 35.82
N GLY A 177 -6.01 12.19 36.16
CA GLY A 177 -4.89 11.65 36.91
C GLY A 177 -3.87 10.89 36.04
N LYS A 178 -3.37 9.77 36.55
CA LYS A 178 -2.40 8.92 35.86
C LYS A 178 -2.91 7.49 35.73
N ILE A 179 -2.96 6.97 34.50
CA ILE A 179 -3.31 5.59 34.20
C ILE A 179 -2.15 4.95 33.46
N SER A 180 -1.69 3.79 33.95
CA SER A 180 -0.55 3.09 33.39
C SER A 180 -0.77 1.57 33.37
N SER A 181 -0.30 0.94 32.30
CA SER A 181 -0.16 -0.51 32.19
C SER A 181 1.26 -0.86 31.75
N SER A 182 1.91 -1.81 32.42
CA SER A 182 3.27 -2.24 32.10
C SER A 182 3.35 -3.31 31.03
N GLY A 183 2.27 -4.08 30.81
CA GLY A 183 2.25 -5.21 29.87
C GLY A 183 0.94 -5.42 29.12
N GLY A 184 -0.07 -4.59 29.33
CA GLY A 184 -1.37 -4.69 28.69
C GLY A 184 -1.88 -3.38 28.11
N ASP A 185 -3.06 -3.45 27.54
CA ASP A 185 -3.73 -2.32 26.91
C ASP A 185 -4.55 -1.51 27.93
N ILE A 186 -4.91 -0.27 27.57
CA ILE A 186 -5.78 0.61 28.35
C ILE A 186 -6.98 0.99 27.49
N PHE A 187 -8.20 0.75 27.99
CA PHE A 187 -9.45 1.13 27.33
C PHE A 187 -10.28 2.06 28.21
N LEU A 188 -10.66 3.21 27.67
CA LEU A 188 -11.62 4.13 28.28
C LEU A 188 -12.86 4.22 27.38
N ILE A 189 -13.99 3.74 27.86
CA ILE A 189 -15.17 3.49 27.00
C ILE A 189 -16.42 4.08 27.64
N ALA A 190 -17.14 4.92 26.92
CA ALA A 190 -18.45 5.41 27.34
C ALA A 190 -19.45 5.35 26.17
N ARG A 191 -20.73 5.63 26.43
CA ARG A 191 -21.67 5.87 25.33
C ARG A 191 -21.44 7.22 24.67
N HIS A 192 -21.35 8.27 25.49
CA HIS A 192 -21.33 9.65 25.01
C HIS A 192 -20.03 10.40 25.23
N ASP A 193 -19.33 10.25 26.36
CA ASP A 193 -18.19 11.13 26.64
C ASP A 193 -17.01 10.40 27.25
N VAL A 194 -15.86 10.47 26.56
CA VAL A 194 -14.56 10.05 27.09
C VAL A 194 -13.58 11.21 27.03
N VAL A 195 -13.02 11.58 28.18
CA VAL A 195 -12.08 12.71 28.29
C VAL A 195 -10.79 12.28 28.96
N ASN A 196 -9.66 12.49 28.29
CA ASN A 196 -8.34 12.42 28.91
C ASN A 196 -7.73 13.83 29.01
N ALA A 197 -7.62 14.36 30.22
CA ALA A 197 -6.83 15.56 30.54
C ALA A 197 -5.61 15.25 31.43
N GLY A 198 -5.45 13.99 31.85
CA GLY A 198 -4.31 13.48 32.60
C GLY A 198 -3.26 12.80 31.72
N THR A 199 -2.76 11.66 32.19
CA THR A 199 -1.81 10.80 31.46
C THR A 199 -2.35 9.39 31.32
N VAL A 200 -2.18 8.82 30.12
CA VAL A 200 -2.43 7.41 29.80
C VAL A 200 -1.14 6.82 29.22
N ALA A 201 -0.63 5.74 29.81
CA ALA A 201 0.63 5.12 29.42
C ALA A 201 0.53 3.58 29.30
N ALA A 202 0.58 3.05 28.07
CA ALA A 202 0.58 1.61 27.78
C ALA A 202 1.79 1.27 26.90
N LEU A 203 3.00 1.34 27.47
CA LEU A 203 4.26 1.39 26.69
C LEU A 203 4.47 0.16 25.79
N ASN A 204 3.96 -0.99 26.18
CA ASN A 204 4.05 -2.26 25.44
C ASN A 204 2.71 -2.69 24.83
N GLY A 205 1.67 -1.86 24.96
CA GLY A 205 0.30 -2.18 24.56
C GLY A 205 -0.36 -1.03 23.83
N THR A 206 -1.69 -1.04 23.78
CA THR A 206 -2.50 -0.03 23.11
C THR A 206 -3.21 0.86 24.13
N ALA A 207 -3.38 2.14 23.81
CA ALA A 207 -4.26 3.05 24.55
C ALA A 207 -5.44 3.45 23.67
N GLU A 208 -6.65 3.02 24.04
CA GLU A 208 -7.86 3.23 23.24
C GLU A 208 -8.95 3.98 24.01
N LEU A 209 -9.46 5.04 23.41
CA LEU A 209 -10.56 5.85 23.93
C LEU A 209 -11.73 5.76 22.94
N ALA A 210 -12.90 5.35 23.40
CA ALA A 210 -14.02 5.08 22.50
C ALA A 210 -15.39 5.52 23.06
N THR A 211 -16.23 6.04 22.17
CA THR A 211 -17.63 6.34 22.48
C THR A 211 -18.60 5.66 21.53
N GLY A 212 -19.56 4.89 22.05
CA GLY A 212 -20.48 4.05 21.25
C GLY A 212 -21.63 3.47 22.07
N GLU A 213 -22.78 3.16 21.46
CA GLU A 213 -23.83 2.40 22.15
C GLU A 213 -23.41 0.95 22.40
N GLN A 214 -22.69 0.41 21.43
CA GLN A 214 -22.06 -0.89 21.48
C GLN A 214 -20.62 -0.76 21.00
N VAL A 215 -19.69 -1.31 21.77
CA VAL A 215 -18.26 -1.27 21.51
C VAL A 215 -17.71 -2.68 21.57
N LEU A 216 -17.10 -3.14 20.48
CA LEU A 216 -16.45 -4.44 20.39
C LEU A 216 -14.96 -4.28 20.67
N LEU A 217 -14.43 -5.07 21.61
CA LEU A 217 -13.00 -5.20 21.88
C LEU A 217 -12.48 -6.52 21.34
N GLN A 218 -11.47 -6.49 20.49
CA GLN A 218 -10.74 -7.66 20.02
C GLN A 218 -9.25 -7.52 20.29
N ASP A 219 -8.56 -8.63 20.56
CA ASP A 219 -7.11 -8.60 20.71
C ASP A 219 -6.44 -8.63 19.33
N SER A 220 -5.58 -7.66 19.05
CA SER A 220 -4.79 -7.61 17.83
C SER A 220 -3.43 -6.96 18.07
N ALA A 221 -2.39 -7.45 17.40
CA ALA A 221 -1.05 -6.87 17.44
C ALA A 221 -0.77 -5.89 16.28
N GLY A 222 -1.55 -5.97 15.19
CA GLY A 222 -1.30 -5.22 13.94
C GLY A 222 -2.52 -4.52 13.36
N SER A 223 -3.65 -4.50 14.07
CA SER A 223 -4.88 -3.83 13.63
C SER A 223 -5.60 -3.18 14.81
N LYS A 224 -6.59 -2.33 14.51
CA LYS A 224 -7.49 -1.74 15.51
C LYS A 224 -8.09 -2.82 16.43
N GLN A 225 -8.15 -2.53 17.73
CA GLN A 225 -8.74 -3.43 18.73
C GLN A 225 -10.18 -3.05 19.09
N VAL A 226 -10.53 -1.76 19.04
CA VAL A 226 -11.90 -1.27 19.20
C VAL A 226 -12.63 -1.11 17.87
N PHE A 227 -13.90 -1.52 17.85
CA PHE A 227 -14.88 -1.19 16.83
C PHE A 227 -16.14 -0.63 17.49
N VAL A 228 -16.62 0.51 17.01
CA VAL A 228 -17.77 1.21 17.57
C VAL A 228 -18.96 1.06 16.62
N GLN A 229 -20.10 0.63 17.15
CA GLN A 229 -21.35 0.67 16.39
C GLN A 229 -21.85 2.12 16.26
N THR A 230 -22.33 2.47 15.08
CA THR A 230 -22.97 3.76 14.77
C THR A 230 -24.27 3.93 15.59
N GLY A 231 -24.56 5.15 16.03
CA GLY A 231 -25.81 5.58 16.66
C GLY A 231 -25.64 6.54 17.86
N SER A 232 -24.43 6.68 18.42
CA SER A 232 -24.26 7.33 19.74
C SER A 232 -23.95 8.83 19.72
N GLN A 233 -23.44 9.38 18.62
CA GLN A 233 -22.98 10.79 18.51
C GLN A 233 -22.03 11.22 19.65
N GLY A 234 -21.25 10.27 20.20
CA GLY A 234 -20.38 10.53 21.35
C GLY A 234 -19.10 11.31 21.04
N THR A 235 -18.43 11.84 22.06
CA THR A 235 -17.22 12.64 21.95
C THR A 235 -16.06 12.00 22.69
N VAL A 236 -14.93 11.86 21.99
CA VAL A 236 -13.63 11.54 22.56
C VAL A 236 -12.75 12.79 22.54
N SER A 237 -12.29 13.24 23.71
CA SER A 237 -11.41 14.41 23.82
C SER A 237 -10.10 14.07 24.52
N ASN A 238 -8.98 14.27 23.84
CA ASN A 238 -7.66 14.24 24.46
C ASN A 238 -7.10 15.65 24.64
N LYS A 239 -7.08 16.10 25.89
CA LYS A 239 -6.45 17.34 26.40
C LYS A 239 -5.18 17.07 27.21
N GLY A 240 -4.86 15.80 27.43
CA GLY A 240 -3.69 15.34 28.18
C GLY A 240 -2.64 14.66 27.29
N ARG A 241 -1.92 13.71 27.88
CA ARG A 241 -0.88 12.92 27.20
C ARG A 241 -1.29 11.46 27.08
N ILE A 242 -1.03 10.89 25.90
CA ILE A 242 -1.12 9.45 25.65
C ILE A 242 0.24 8.98 25.14
N THR A 243 0.77 7.90 25.72
CA THR A 243 2.01 7.25 25.25
C THR A 243 1.82 5.74 25.26
N ALA A 244 1.88 5.11 24.10
CA ALA A 244 1.64 3.67 23.96
C ALA A 244 2.40 3.10 22.75
N ALA A 245 2.33 1.79 22.52
CA ALA A 245 2.80 1.22 21.26
C ALA A 245 1.89 1.62 20.11
N GLN A 246 0.58 1.54 20.35
CA GLN A 246 -0.48 1.95 19.44
C GLN A 246 -1.52 2.82 20.19
N VAL A 247 -2.17 3.74 19.48
CA VAL A 247 -3.21 4.62 20.07
C VAL A 247 -4.44 4.66 19.16
N SER A 248 -5.64 4.52 19.74
CA SER A 248 -6.89 4.66 19.00
C SER A 248 -7.84 5.62 19.71
N LEU A 249 -8.41 6.58 18.97
CA LEU A 249 -9.50 7.44 19.44
C LEU A 249 -10.67 7.31 18.47
N GLN A 250 -11.79 6.76 18.94
CA GLN A 250 -12.92 6.41 18.07
C GLN A 250 -14.27 6.96 18.57
N ALA A 251 -14.98 7.66 17.68
CA ALA A 251 -16.34 8.12 17.87
C ALA A 251 -17.09 8.02 16.54
N ALA A 252 -17.57 6.82 16.18
CA ALA A 252 -18.06 6.49 14.82
C ALA A 252 -19.02 7.52 14.22
N ASP A 253 -19.90 8.11 15.06
CA ASP A 253 -20.84 9.15 14.62
C ASP A 253 -20.72 10.47 15.36
N GLY A 254 -19.61 10.72 16.05
CA GLY A 254 -19.51 11.91 16.87
C GLY A 254 -18.20 12.64 16.68
N ASN A 255 -17.56 13.05 17.77
CA ASN A 255 -16.43 13.97 17.67
C ASN A 255 -15.17 13.36 18.27
N VAL A 256 -14.08 13.35 17.50
CA VAL A 256 -12.74 13.08 18.03
C VAL A 256 -11.96 14.39 18.05
N TYR A 257 -11.64 14.87 19.24
CA TYR A 257 -10.83 16.05 19.43
C TYR A 257 -9.45 15.68 19.97
N ALA A 258 -8.47 15.59 19.08
CA ALA A 258 -7.06 15.56 19.42
C ALA A 258 -6.58 17.02 19.60
N LEU A 259 -7.02 17.64 20.69
CA LEU A 259 -6.69 19.03 21.00
C LEU A 259 -5.20 19.16 21.30
N ALA A 260 -4.63 20.30 20.90
CA ALA A 260 -3.36 20.70 21.48
C ALA A 260 -3.20 22.09 22.03
N GLY A 261 -2.67 22.10 23.25
CA GLY A 261 -1.88 23.18 23.83
C GLY A 261 -0.41 22.75 23.97
N ARG A 262 0.40 23.52 24.68
CA ARG A 262 1.84 23.25 24.84
C ARG A 262 2.19 21.90 25.51
N ALA A 263 1.22 21.18 26.09
CA ALA A 263 1.41 19.95 26.88
C ALA A 263 0.74 18.67 26.31
N THR A 264 -0.18 18.80 25.36
CA THR A 264 -0.92 17.69 24.74
C THR A 264 -0.07 16.95 23.71
N ARG A 265 0.10 15.65 23.87
CA ARG A 265 0.89 14.81 22.96
C ARG A 265 0.30 13.41 22.87
N ILE A 266 0.01 12.97 21.66
CA ILE A 266 -0.20 11.56 21.34
C ILE A 266 1.13 11.04 20.78
N ARG A 267 1.68 10.00 21.40
CA ARG A 267 2.91 9.34 20.95
C ARG A 267 2.71 7.83 20.91
N ALA A 268 2.74 7.26 19.71
CA ALA A 268 2.85 5.84 19.45
C ALA A 268 4.33 5.48 19.19
N THR A 269 4.88 4.53 19.93
CA THR A 269 6.23 4.02 19.72
C THR A 269 6.17 2.49 19.73
N GLY A 270 6.26 1.90 18.54
CA GLY A 270 6.14 0.47 18.33
C GLY A 270 7.13 -0.36 19.14
N THR A 271 6.84 -1.65 19.20
CA THR A 271 7.66 -2.70 19.84
C THR A 271 8.14 -3.68 18.77
N ALA A 272 8.90 -4.71 19.16
CA ALA A 272 9.30 -5.76 18.21
C ALA A 272 8.10 -6.50 17.57
N SER A 273 6.92 -6.45 18.19
CA SER A 273 5.71 -7.17 17.75
C SER A 273 4.55 -6.26 17.34
N ARG A 274 4.68 -4.94 17.46
CA ARG A 274 3.64 -3.95 17.10
C ARG A 274 4.30 -2.75 16.47
N ASP A 275 3.79 -2.30 15.34
CA ASP A 275 4.19 -1.05 14.72
C ASP A 275 3.74 0.17 15.54
N GLY A 276 4.36 1.32 15.29
CA GLY A 276 3.92 2.58 15.88
C GLY A 276 2.72 3.12 15.10
N HIS A 277 1.52 3.05 15.66
CA HIS A 277 0.29 3.46 14.96
C HIS A 277 -0.61 4.39 15.79
N VAL A 278 -1.19 5.40 15.16
CA VAL A 278 -2.29 6.21 15.73
C VAL A 278 -3.52 6.20 14.82
N TRP A 279 -4.69 5.88 15.35
CA TRP A 279 -5.99 6.01 14.67
C TRP A 279 -6.82 7.13 15.29
N LEU A 280 -7.30 8.05 14.46
CA LEU A 280 -8.34 9.02 14.78
C LEU A 280 -9.55 8.74 13.89
N VAL A 281 -10.65 8.26 14.47
CA VAL A 281 -11.78 7.71 13.69
C VAL A 281 -13.10 8.33 14.13
N ALA A 282 -13.74 9.06 13.22
CA ALA A 282 -15.11 9.53 13.34
C ALA A 282 -15.82 9.40 11.98
N ASP A 283 -16.20 8.18 11.61
CA ASP A 283 -16.64 7.78 10.26
C ASP A 283 -17.73 8.69 9.67
N SER A 284 -18.79 8.98 10.43
CA SER A 284 -19.85 9.93 10.07
C SER A 284 -19.75 11.27 10.81
N GLY A 285 -18.68 11.45 11.59
CA GLY A 285 -18.51 12.53 12.53
C GLY A 285 -17.35 13.49 12.20
N HIS A 286 -16.93 14.25 13.21
CA HIS A 286 -15.91 15.29 13.08
C HIS A 286 -14.61 14.91 13.80
N VAL A 287 -13.48 15.01 13.10
CA VAL A 287 -12.15 14.95 13.72
C VAL A 287 -11.54 16.35 13.74
N GLY A 288 -11.24 16.84 14.94
CA GLY A 288 -10.44 18.05 15.14
C GLY A 288 -9.03 17.71 15.61
N GLN A 289 -8.02 17.90 14.76
CA GLN A 289 -6.61 17.74 15.11
C GLN A 289 -5.96 19.11 15.23
N PHE A 290 -5.62 19.52 16.45
CA PHE A 290 -5.04 20.84 16.69
C PHE A 290 -3.55 20.78 17.05
N GLY A 291 -3.00 19.57 17.12
CA GLY A 291 -1.75 19.28 17.81
C GLY A 291 -0.73 18.39 17.16
N LYS A 292 0.30 18.10 17.96
CA LYS A 292 1.36 17.17 17.62
C LYS A 292 0.93 15.73 17.89
N ILE A 293 0.95 14.93 16.84
CA ILE A 293 0.86 13.47 16.88
C ILE A 293 2.19 12.91 16.40
N ALA A 294 2.69 11.86 17.05
CA ALA A 294 3.92 11.19 16.65
C ALA A 294 3.73 9.67 16.65
N ALA A 295 4.22 9.02 15.61
CA ALA A 295 4.23 7.57 15.45
C ALA A 295 5.60 7.12 14.94
N SER A 296 6.24 6.19 15.63
CA SER A 296 7.54 5.62 15.25
C SER A 296 7.57 4.12 15.50
N ASN A 297 8.23 3.36 14.63
CA ASN A 297 8.47 1.94 14.84
C ASN A 297 9.60 1.72 15.86
N ALA A 298 9.79 0.47 16.28
CA ALA A 298 10.79 0.10 17.28
C ALA A 298 12.23 0.32 16.81
N ASP A 299 12.47 0.21 15.51
CA ASP A 299 13.77 0.46 14.84
C ASP A 299 14.07 1.97 14.63
N GLY A 300 13.13 2.84 14.99
CA GLY A 300 13.23 4.29 14.80
C GLY A 300 12.74 4.77 13.43
N SER A 301 12.30 3.89 12.53
CA SER A 301 11.62 4.30 11.31
C SER A 301 10.29 5.00 11.66
N GLY A 302 9.77 5.80 10.74
CA GLY A 302 8.47 6.43 10.92
C GLY A 302 7.34 5.39 10.98
N GLY A 303 6.41 5.56 11.92
CA GLY A 303 5.19 4.76 12.02
C GLY A 303 4.05 5.33 11.16
N THR A 304 2.80 4.99 11.47
CA THR A 304 1.62 5.38 10.68
C THR A 304 0.61 6.17 11.52
N VAL A 305 -0.04 7.15 10.90
CA VAL A 305 -1.20 7.84 11.47
C VAL A 305 -2.35 7.77 10.47
N ASP A 306 -3.49 7.22 10.87
CA ASP A 306 -4.72 7.23 10.09
C ASP A 306 -5.72 8.21 10.70
N THR A 307 -6.30 9.07 9.87
CA THR A 307 -7.37 9.98 10.25
C THR A 307 -8.55 9.78 9.30
N GLN A 308 -9.64 9.23 9.84
CA GLN A 308 -10.88 8.97 9.11
C GLN A 308 -11.98 9.84 9.71
N ALA A 309 -12.59 10.69 8.88
CA ALA A 309 -13.57 11.68 9.35
C ALA A 309 -14.60 12.00 8.27
N ALA A 310 -15.86 12.24 8.63
CA ALA A 310 -16.79 12.91 7.72
C ALA A 310 -16.43 14.40 7.56
N GLN A 311 -15.93 15.03 8.63
CA GLN A 311 -15.41 16.39 8.63
C GLN A 311 -14.06 16.44 9.36
N LEU A 312 -13.05 17.03 8.72
CA LEU A 312 -11.72 17.17 9.30
C LEU A 312 -11.37 18.64 9.48
N GLU A 313 -11.08 19.03 10.72
CA GLU A 313 -10.54 20.34 11.07
C GLU A 313 -9.07 20.23 11.51
N LEU A 314 -8.20 21.03 10.90
CA LEU A 314 -6.78 21.12 11.24
C LEU A 314 -6.47 22.45 11.90
N GLY A 315 -5.99 22.41 13.14
CA GLY A 315 -5.62 23.61 13.88
C GLY A 315 -4.29 24.24 13.45
N GLY A 316 -4.07 25.49 13.88
CA GLY A 316 -2.85 26.26 13.53
C GLY A 316 -1.52 25.62 13.96
N HIS A 317 -1.53 24.66 14.89
CA HIS A 317 -0.36 23.90 15.36
C HIS A 317 -0.40 22.40 15.02
N ALA A 318 -1.36 21.96 14.20
CA ALA A 318 -1.48 20.58 13.77
C ALA A 318 -0.21 20.12 13.03
N VAL A 319 0.38 19.02 13.48
CA VAL A 319 1.55 18.40 12.84
C VAL A 319 1.58 16.91 13.16
N VAL A 320 1.90 16.10 12.16
CA VAL A 320 2.16 14.67 12.31
C VAL A 320 3.63 14.42 12.09
N HIS A 321 4.25 13.64 12.98
CA HIS A 321 5.60 13.11 12.85
C HIS A 321 5.53 11.59 12.78
N ALA A 322 5.50 11.09 11.56
CA ALA A 322 5.36 9.68 11.23
C ALA A 322 6.11 9.38 9.92
N GLY A 323 6.11 8.13 9.47
CA GLY A 323 6.51 7.78 8.10
C GLY A 323 5.41 8.13 7.12
N LEU A 324 4.17 7.86 7.50
CA LEU A 324 2.97 8.08 6.69
C LEU A 324 1.82 8.67 7.52
N TRP A 325 1.11 9.62 6.93
CA TRP A 325 -0.15 10.15 7.43
C TRP A 325 -1.25 9.97 6.38
N ASN A 326 -2.22 9.10 6.67
CA ASN A 326 -3.38 8.87 5.83
C ASN A 326 -4.56 9.71 6.31
N LEU A 327 -5.16 10.46 5.39
CA LEU A 327 -6.38 11.23 5.58
C LEU A 327 -7.49 10.66 4.70
N SER A 328 -8.64 10.33 5.27
CA SER A 328 -9.82 9.87 4.52
C SER A 328 -11.04 10.66 4.91
N THR A 329 -11.63 11.38 3.96
CA THR A 329 -12.87 12.13 4.13
C THR A 329 -13.80 11.94 2.92
N PRO A 330 -15.11 12.27 3.01
CA PRO A 330 -16.01 12.24 1.86
C PRO A 330 -15.60 13.17 0.71
N ALA A 331 -15.17 14.38 1.05
CA ALA A 331 -14.58 15.39 0.16
C ALA A 331 -13.57 16.20 0.98
N PHE A 332 -12.61 16.87 0.32
CA PHE A 332 -11.60 17.64 1.05
C PHE A 332 -11.15 18.90 0.30
N THR A 333 -10.83 19.96 1.05
CA THR A 333 -10.17 21.15 0.50
C THR A 333 -8.95 21.48 1.34
N ILE A 334 -7.79 21.55 0.70
CA ILE A 334 -6.56 22.06 1.29
C ILE A 334 -6.66 23.59 1.35
N ASP A 335 -7.29 24.07 2.42
CA ASP A 335 -7.33 25.48 2.78
C ASP A 335 -6.01 25.95 3.43
N GLY A 336 -5.97 27.17 3.95
CA GLY A 336 -4.76 27.71 4.58
C GLY A 336 -4.31 26.94 5.81
N ALA A 337 -5.25 26.43 6.62
CA ALA A 337 -4.95 25.70 7.84
C ALA A 337 -4.41 24.30 7.52
N ALA A 338 -5.06 23.59 6.60
CA ALA A 338 -4.60 22.32 6.07
C ALA A 338 -3.24 22.45 5.40
N ALA A 339 -3.04 23.45 4.52
CA ALA A 339 -1.75 23.68 3.86
C ALA A 339 -0.60 23.86 4.86
N HIS A 340 -0.84 24.56 5.97
CA HIS A 340 0.15 24.72 7.03
C HIS A 340 0.46 23.42 7.78
N ALA A 341 -0.56 22.60 8.08
CA ALA A 341 -0.40 21.32 8.74
C ALA A 341 0.36 20.31 7.87
N LEU A 342 -0.01 20.22 6.59
CA LEU A 342 0.65 19.38 5.58
C LEU A 342 2.11 19.78 5.43
N ARG A 343 2.40 21.07 5.21
CA ARG A 343 3.77 21.58 5.10
C ARG A 343 4.64 21.20 6.30
N ARG A 344 4.14 21.36 7.53
CA ARG A 344 4.90 21.02 8.74
C ARG A 344 5.22 19.52 8.81
N SER A 345 4.26 18.68 8.43
CA SER A 345 4.39 17.23 8.48
C SER A 345 5.36 16.73 7.40
N LEU A 346 5.17 17.20 6.15
CA LEU A 346 6.06 16.93 5.01
C LEU A 346 7.51 17.36 5.27
N ASN A 347 7.72 18.58 5.78
CA ASN A 347 9.05 19.08 6.17
C ASN A 347 9.70 18.27 7.29
N SER A 348 8.92 17.50 8.05
CA SER A 348 9.43 16.62 9.10
C SER A 348 9.72 15.20 8.62
N GLY A 349 9.55 14.92 7.32
CA GLY A 349 9.78 13.61 6.71
C GLY A 349 8.54 12.72 6.60
N THR A 350 7.36 13.21 6.99
CA THR A 350 6.11 12.44 6.92
C THR A 350 5.46 12.59 5.56
N SER A 351 5.39 11.50 4.79
CA SER A 351 4.57 11.47 3.57
C SER A 351 3.09 11.53 3.93
N VAL A 352 2.28 12.17 3.08
CA VAL A 352 0.85 12.37 3.34
C VAL A 352 0.03 11.87 2.16
N ASP A 353 -0.91 10.99 2.46
CA ASP A 353 -1.88 10.48 1.49
C ASP A 353 -3.28 10.95 1.89
N ILE A 354 -3.94 11.68 0.99
CA ILE A 354 -5.28 12.23 1.19
C ILE A 354 -6.22 11.56 0.22
N THR A 355 -7.27 10.91 0.74
CA THR A 355 -8.32 10.26 -0.03
C THR A 355 -9.66 10.96 0.19
N ALA A 356 -10.24 11.50 -0.87
CA ALA A 356 -11.64 11.91 -0.89
C ALA A 356 -12.49 10.74 -1.43
N THR A 357 -13.45 10.26 -0.64
CA THR A 357 -14.10 8.95 -0.86
C THR A 357 -15.44 9.02 -1.59
N GLY A 358 -16.06 10.20 -1.70
CA GLY A 358 -17.43 10.35 -2.21
C GLY A 358 -18.50 9.75 -1.28
N ALA A 359 -18.12 9.32 -0.08
CA ALA A 359 -19.05 8.74 0.89
C ALA A 359 -20.17 9.73 1.28
N ASN A 360 -21.28 9.21 1.81
CA ASN A 360 -22.41 10.01 2.29
C ASN A 360 -23.02 10.96 1.23
N GLY A 361 -22.88 10.63 -0.05
CA GLY A 361 -23.40 11.44 -1.17
C GLY A 361 -22.59 12.70 -1.46
N ALA A 362 -21.38 12.83 -0.91
CA ALA A 362 -20.45 13.90 -1.27
C ALA A 362 -19.97 13.74 -2.73
N THR A 363 -19.50 14.84 -3.33
CA THR A 363 -18.99 14.80 -4.71
C THR A 363 -17.75 13.91 -4.85
N GLY A 364 -16.97 13.77 -3.77
CA GLY A 364 -15.71 13.03 -3.82
C GLY A 364 -14.53 13.85 -4.32
N ASP A 365 -14.70 15.16 -4.46
CA ASP A 365 -13.66 16.05 -4.98
C ASP A 365 -12.61 16.42 -3.93
N LEU A 366 -11.41 16.71 -4.43
CA LEU A 366 -10.27 17.21 -3.67
C LEU A 366 -9.76 18.52 -4.27
N GLY A 367 -9.95 19.62 -3.54
CA GLY A 367 -9.49 20.96 -3.96
C GLY A 367 -8.20 21.40 -3.24
N VAL A 368 -7.31 22.09 -3.95
CA VAL A 368 -6.13 22.77 -3.39
C VAL A 368 -6.31 24.27 -3.51
N ALA A 369 -6.75 24.91 -2.42
CA ALA A 369 -7.07 26.33 -2.37
C ALA A 369 -5.92 27.18 -1.79
N SER A 370 -4.86 26.56 -1.27
CA SER A 370 -3.73 27.23 -0.65
C SER A 370 -2.41 26.51 -0.94
N SER A 371 -1.34 27.29 -1.07
CA SER A 371 -0.05 26.77 -1.49
C SER A 371 0.59 25.85 -0.45
N VAL A 372 1.15 24.73 -0.89
CA VAL A 372 1.95 23.81 -0.06
C VAL A 372 3.34 23.71 -0.67
N ARG A 373 4.36 24.13 0.09
CA ARG A 373 5.76 24.08 -0.32
C ARG A 373 6.57 23.37 0.76
N TRP A 374 7.29 22.33 0.39
CA TRP A 374 8.06 21.54 1.34
C TRP A 374 9.41 21.10 0.78
N HIS A 375 10.28 20.63 1.68
CA HIS A 375 11.62 20.17 1.37
C HIS A 375 11.82 18.72 1.78
N GLY A 376 12.81 18.06 1.17
CA GLY A 376 13.18 16.68 1.49
C GLY A 376 12.38 15.61 0.73
N PRO A 377 12.45 14.34 1.17
CA PRO A 377 11.97 13.18 0.40
C PRO A 377 10.50 12.82 0.63
N ALA A 378 9.80 13.46 1.56
CA ALA A 378 8.40 13.16 1.85
C ALA A 378 7.52 13.45 0.62
N SER A 379 6.57 12.56 0.34
CA SER A 379 5.69 12.66 -0.83
C SER A 379 4.26 13.06 -0.44
N LEU A 380 3.53 13.64 -1.39
CA LEU A 380 2.12 14.02 -1.23
C LEU A 380 1.26 13.32 -2.27
N THR A 381 0.25 12.58 -1.83
CA THR A 381 -0.76 11.96 -2.69
C THR A 381 -2.12 12.61 -2.45
N LEU A 382 -2.75 13.09 -3.51
CA LEU A 382 -4.11 13.61 -3.52
C LEU A 382 -4.96 12.68 -4.39
N ALA A 383 -5.72 11.79 -3.76
CA ALA A 383 -6.57 10.81 -4.41
C ALA A 383 -8.06 11.19 -4.23
N ALA A 384 -8.64 11.84 -5.22
CA ALA A 384 -10.06 12.15 -5.25
C ALA A 384 -10.86 10.96 -5.79
N TYR A 385 -12.08 10.77 -5.28
CA TYR A 385 -13.04 9.85 -5.88
C TYR A 385 -13.44 10.37 -7.26
N HIS A 386 -13.61 11.68 -7.42
CA HIS A 386 -13.97 12.32 -8.69
C HIS A 386 -12.89 13.33 -9.12
N ASP A 387 -12.98 14.63 -8.81
CA ASP A 387 -12.02 15.60 -9.34
C ASP A 387 -10.89 15.98 -8.37
N VAL A 388 -9.68 16.20 -8.92
CA VAL A 388 -8.60 16.93 -8.25
C VAL A 388 -8.43 18.29 -8.89
N SER A 389 -8.54 19.37 -8.11
CA SER A 389 -8.40 20.74 -8.63
C SER A 389 -7.36 21.56 -7.87
N ILE A 390 -6.54 22.33 -8.58
CA ILE A 390 -5.60 23.31 -8.01
C ILE A 390 -6.07 24.70 -8.40
N ALA A 391 -6.32 25.56 -7.41
CA ALA A 391 -6.82 26.90 -7.63
C ALA A 391 -5.80 27.83 -8.30
N THR A 392 -6.30 28.92 -8.89
CA THR A 392 -5.43 29.99 -9.41
C THR A 392 -4.57 30.59 -8.29
N SER A 393 -3.38 31.10 -8.64
CA SER A 393 -2.42 31.68 -7.69
C SER A 393 -1.98 30.74 -6.55
N THR A 394 -2.21 29.43 -6.70
CA THR A 394 -1.79 28.40 -5.76
C THR A 394 -0.59 27.64 -6.31
N THR A 395 0.36 27.30 -5.44
CA THR A 395 1.55 26.53 -5.82
C THR A 395 1.72 25.31 -4.94
N LEU A 396 1.89 24.15 -5.57
CA LEU A 396 2.47 22.96 -4.97
C LEU A 396 3.96 22.91 -5.38
N ALA A 397 4.88 22.80 -4.43
CA ALA A 397 6.30 22.74 -4.74
C ALA A 397 7.09 21.82 -3.80
N ASN A 398 8.06 21.10 -4.37
CA ASN A 398 9.08 20.37 -3.64
C ASN A 398 10.48 20.78 -4.15
N ASP A 399 11.45 20.90 -3.23
CA ASP A 399 12.86 21.17 -3.56
C ASP A 399 13.82 20.06 -3.07
N GLY A 400 13.29 18.88 -2.77
CA GLY A 400 14.03 17.68 -2.37
C GLY A 400 13.79 16.51 -3.33
N ALA A 401 13.40 15.35 -2.80
CA ALA A 401 13.13 14.14 -3.58
C ALA A 401 11.67 13.67 -3.51
N GLY A 402 10.79 14.52 -2.98
CA GLY A 402 9.38 14.19 -2.76
C GLY A 402 8.60 14.11 -4.08
N ASN A 403 7.75 13.10 -4.19
CA ASN A 403 6.83 12.94 -5.31
C ASN A 403 5.50 13.64 -5.04
N LEU A 404 4.80 14.00 -6.12
CA LEU A 404 3.40 14.43 -6.09
C LEU A 404 2.56 13.52 -6.98
N THR A 405 1.49 13.00 -6.41
CA THR A 405 0.49 12.22 -7.14
C THR A 405 -0.85 12.92 -7.03
N LEU A 406 -1.44 13.28 -8.15
CA LEU A 406 -2.82 13.75 -8.28
C LEU A 406 -3.60 12.63 -8.96
N ARG A 407 -4.60 12.05 -8.31
CA ARG A 407 -5.39 10.93 -8.83
C ARG A 407 -6.87 11.26 -8.75
N ALA A 408 -7.57 11.25 -9.88
CA ALA A 408 -8.98 11.63 -10.01
C ALA A 408 -9.91 10.40 -10.16
N ASP A 409 -9.56 9.28 -9.55
CA ASP A 409 -10.35 8.03 -9.58
C ASP A 409 -9.96 7.10 -8.42
N ALA A 410 -9.90 7.59 -7.18
CA ALA A 410 -9.36 6.85 -6.03
C ALA A 410 -9.95 5.43 -5.82
N SER A 411 -11.12 5.13 -6.40
CA SER A 411 -11.77 3.82 -6.37
C SER A 411 -11.54 2.93 -7.60
N GLY A 412 -10.73 3.36 -8.58
CA GLY A 412 -10.44 2.62 -9.82
C GLY A 412 -11.68 2.39 -10.68
N ILE A 413 -12.61 3.33 -10.67
CA ILE A 413 -13.83 3.30 -11.47
C ILE A 413 -13.73 4.31 -12.60
N ASP A 414 -14.42 4.02 -13.70
CA ASP A 414 -14.62 4.95 -14.81
C ASP A 414 -15.79 5.88 -14.46
N ASN A 415 -15.48 7.07 -13.93
CA ASN A 415 -16.46 8.04 -13.44
C ASN A 415 -16.26 9.47 -13.97
N GLY A 416 -15.36 9.70 -14.93
CA GLY A 416 -15.16 11.02 -15.54
C GLY A 416 -14.26 11.96 -14.75
N GLY A 417 -13.59 11.48 -13.70
CA GLY A 417 -12.78 12.32 -12.84
C GLY A 417 -11.60 12.99 -13.57
N SER A 418 -11.43 14.28 -13.31
CA SER A 418 -10.49 15.17 -13.97
C SER A 418 -9.40 15.69 -13.03
N VAL A 419 -8.21 15.95 -13.59
CA VAL A 419 -7.14 16.70 -12.91
C VAL A 419 -7.04 18.10 -13.51
N ILE A 420 -7.43 19.11 -12.74
CA ILE A 420 -7.56 20.49 -13.20
C ILE A 420 -6.54 21.38 -12.47
N ASN A 421 -5.37 21.60 -13.08
CA ASN A 421 -4.39 22.54 -12.56
C ASN A 421 -4.59 23.96 -13.13
N ASN A 422 -5.16 24.87 -12.36
CA ASN A 422 -5.20 26.31 -12.69
C ASN A 422 -4.09 27.11 -12.00
N GLY A 423 -3.22 26.43 -11.24
CA GLY A 423 -2.15 27.03 -10.46
C GLY A 423 -0.76 26.69 -11.01
N THR A 424 0.18 26.46 -10.10
CA THR A 424 1.56 26.10 -10.42
C THR A 424 1.99 24.82 -9.70
N ILE A 425 2.58 23.90 -10.44
CA ILE A 425 3.34 22.78 -9.91
C ILE A 425 4.82 23.07 -10.16
N ASP A 426 5.59 23.25 -9.10
CA ASP A 426 7.00 23.62 -9.16
C ASP A 426 7.91 22.49 -8.64
N TRP A 427 8.42 21.71 -9.58
CA TRP A 427 9.41 20.65 -9.37
C TRP A 427 10.78 21.06 -9.91
N SER A 428 11.01 22.35 -10.19
CA SER A 428 12.23 22.87 -10.84
C SER A 428 13.52 22.61 -10.05
N LYS A 429 13.40 22.33 -8.76
CA LYS A 429 14.51 22.00 -7.85
C LYS A 429 14.41 20.59 -7.28
N SER A 430 13.35 19.85 -7.58
CA SER A 430 13.15 18.51 -7.07
C SER A 430 13.87 17.48 -7.93
N THR A 431 14.29 16.37 -7.32
CA THR A 431 14.67 15.14 -8.00
C THR A 431 13.51 14.14 -8.07
N GLY A 432 12.40 14.42 -7.38
CA GLY A 432 11.17 13.63 -7.43
C GLY A 432 10.39 13.85 -8.73
N ILE A 433 9.22 13.22 -8.83
CA ILE A 433 8.35 13.25 -10.00
C ILE A 433 6.91 13.68 -9.66
N VAL A 434 6.19 14.13 -10.69
CA VAL A 434 4.77 14.48 -10.60
C VAL A 434 3.97 13.60 -11.54
N ARG A 435 2.91 12.99 -11.02
CA ARG A 435 1.94 12.21 -11.79
C ARG A 435 0.55 12.82 -11.62
N ALA A 436 -0.10 13.13 -12.74
CA ALA A 436 -1.51 13.51 -12.79
C ALA A 436 -2.29 12.39 -13.49
N LEU A 437 -3.03 11.61 -12.71
CA LEU A 437 -3.80 10.46 -13.18
C LEU A 437 -5.27 10.87 -13.27
N TYR A 438 -5.83 10.82 -14.46
CA TYR A 438 -7.20 11.25 -14.74
C TYR A 438 -7.91 10.21 -15.61
N ASP A 439 -9.23 10.17 -15.50
CA ASP A 439 -10.02 9.21 -16.25
C ASP A 439 -9.93 9.46 -17.76
N MET A 440 -10.04 8.42 -18.58
CA MET A 440 -9.92 8.54 -20.04
C MET A 440 -11.05 9.37 -20.66
N ASN A 441 -12.23 9.34 -20.04
CA ASN A 441 -13.37 10.21 -20.37
C ASN A 441 -13.41 11.51 -19.53
N GLY A 442 -12.45 11.70 -18.64
CA GLY A 442 -12.20 12.95 -17.92
C GLY A 442 -11.28 13.89 -18.69
N SER A 443 -10.70 14.87 -17.97
CA SER A 443 -9.81 15.88 -18.56
C SER A 443 -8.57 16.17 -17.72
N TYR A 444 -7.49 16.57 -18.40
CA TYR A 444 -6.28 17.07 -17.77
C TYR A 444 -5.99 18.50 -18.23
N THR A 445 -5.96 19.43 -17.27
CA THR A 445 -5.46 20.79 -17.48
C THR A 445 -4.11 20.92 -16.81
N ALA A 446 -3.06 21.15 -17.60
CA ALA A 446 -1.68 21.12 -17.11
C ALA A 446 -1.30 22.31 -16.21
N GLY A 447 -1.92 23.49 -16.41
CA GLY A 447 -1.54 24.72 -15.70
C GLY A 447 -0.09 25.14 -15.96
N THR A 448 0.54 25.79 -14.99
CA THR A 448 1.97 26.09 -15.03
C THR A 448 2.76 24.95 -14.38
N ASN A 449 3.56 24.23 -15.16
CA ASN A 449 4.45 23.18 -14.67
C ASN A 449 5.91 23.61 -14.84
N LEU A 450 6.68 23.63 -13.76
CA LEU A 450 8.12 23.92 -13.78
C LEU A 450 8.87 22.63 -13.45
N ALA A 451 9.55 22.07 -14.45
CA ALA A 451 10.39 20.87 -14.28
C ALA A 451 11.85 21.27 -14.06
N ASN A 452 12.60 20.40 -13.38
CA ASN A 452 14.03 20.54 -13.16
C ASN A 452 14.79 20.20 -14.46
N ALA A 453 15.48 21.18 -15.03
CA ALA A 453 16.23 21.02 -16.27
C ALA A 453 17.39 20.00 -16.17
N ALA A 454 17.87 19.70 -14.96
CA ALA A 454 18.89 18.69 -14.69
C ALA A 454 18.31 17.34 -14.26
N TRP A 455 16.98 17.19 -14.23
CA TRP A 455 16.37 15.91 -13.88
C TRP A 455 16.65 14.87 -14.95
N THR A 456 17.01 13.67 -14.50
CA THR A 456 17.13 12.49 -15.33
C THR A 456 16.27 11.39 -14.74
N ALA A 457 15.68 10.57 -15.61
CA ALA A 457 14.92 9.41 -15.19
C ALA A 457 15.82 8.46 -14.39
N ALA A 458 15.27 7.90 -13.30
CA ALA A 458 15.97 6.87 -12.56
C ALA A 458 16.28 5.68 -13.50
N PRO A 459 17.44 5.01 -13.38
CA PRO A 459 17.77 3.85 -14.20
C PRO A 459 16.64 2.81 -14.16
N TYR A 460 16.35 2.21 -15.31
CA TYR A 460 15.31 1.19 -15.49
C TYR A 460 13.87 1.64 -15.22
N SER A 461 13.63 2.93 -14.95
CA SER A 461 12.28 3.41 -14.59
C SER A 461 11.33 3.52 -15.78
N GLY A 462 11.85 3.60 -17.01
CA GLY A 462 11.07 3.90 -18.21
C GLY A 462 10.30 5.23 -18.16
N LEU A 463 10.71 6.17 -17.30
CA LEU A 463 10.11 7.50 -17.26
C LEU A 463 10.70 8.38 -18.36
N VAL A 464 9.84 9.07 -19.12
CA VAL A 464 10.26 10.00 -20.17
C VAL A 464 10.35 11.45 -19.67
N THR A 465 9.43 11.87 -18.79
CA THR A 465 9.39 13.23 -18.24
C THR A 465 9.24 13.24 -16.73
N GLN A 466 9.69 14.33 -16.08
CA GLN A 466 9.54 14.51 -14.63
C GLN A 466 8.08 14.76 -14.21
N VAL A 467 7.33 15.48 -15.04
CA VAL A 467 5.92 15.82 -14.84
C VAL A 467 5.13 15.18 -15.97
N THR A 468 4.21 14.27 -15.64
CA THR A 468 3.43 13.52 -16.64
C THR A 468 1.97 13.45 -16.24
N GLY A 469 1.07 13.79 -17.17
CA GLY A 469 -0.35 13.45 -17.08
C GLY A 469 -0.61 12.11 -17.76
N TYR A 470 -1.34 11.21 -17.08
CA TYR A 470 -1.69 9.87 -17.52
C TYR A 470 -3.21 9.70 -17.60
N LYS A 471 -3.69 9.23 -18.76
CA LYS A 471 -5.06 8.72 -18.92
C LYS A 471 -5.16 7.36 -18.26
N LEU A 472 -6.14 7.16 -17.40
CA LEU A 472 -6.33 5.92 -16.68
C LEU A 472 -7.07 4.89 -17.52
N VAL A 473 -6.58 3.66 -17.48
CA VAL A 473 -7.18 2.50 -18.13
C VAL A 473 -7.82 1.67 -17.02
N ASN A 474 -9.14 1.81 -16.86
CA ASN A 474 -9.92 1.17 -15.80
C ASN A 474 -10.87 0.07 -16.32
N SER A 475 -11.02 -0.04 -17.64
CA SER A 475 -11.88 -1.01 -18.30
C SER A 475 -11.26 -1.56 -19.59
N LEU A 476 -11.85 -2.63 -20.13
CA LEU A 476 -11.50 -3.13 -21.47
C LEU A 476 -11.79 -2.11 -22.59
N THR A 477 -12.83 -1.30 -22.42
CA THR A 477 -13.16 -0.22 -23.35
C THR A 477 -12.05 0.82 -23.34
N ASP A 478 -11.56 1.24 -22.18
CA ASP A 478 -10.42 2.17 -22.07
C ASP A 478 -9.16 1.57 -22.69
N LEU A 479 -8.92 0.28 -22.45
CA LEU A 479 -7.77 -0.42 -22.98
C LEU A 479 -7.81 -0.40 -24.52
N GLN A 480 -8.97 -0.64 -25.12
CA GLN A 480 -9.14 -0.54 -26.56
C GLN A 480 -9.03 0.92 -27.04
N ASN A 481 -9.53 1.90 -26.28
CA ASN A 481 -9.47 3.32 -26.62
C ASN A 481 -8.06 3.91 -26.64
N VAL A 482 -7.06 3.22 -26.09
CA VAL A 482 -5.63 3.56 -26.32
C VAL A 482 -5.32 3.68 -27.81
N SER A 483 -5.99 2.92 -28.69
CA SER A 483 -5.80 3.02 -30.14
C SER A 483 -6.25 4.36 -30.75
N LEU A 484 -7.02 5.17 -30.03
CA LEU A 484 -7.47 6.49 -30.49
C LEU A 484 -6.38 7.56 -30.37
N ASP A 485 -5.38 7.35 -29.50
CA ASP A 485 -4.26 8.26 -29.29
C ASP A 485 -3.00 7.46 -28.90
N LEU A 486 -2.35 6.88 -29.91
CA LEU A 486 -1.17 6.02 -29.73
C LEU A 486 0.09 6.76 -29.24
N ALA A 487 0.07 8.10 -29.23
CA ALA A 487 1.14 8.94 -28.68
C ALA A 487 0.87 9.35 -27.22
N GLY A 488 -0.30 9.00 -26.68
CA GLY A 488 -0.73 9.37 -25.33
C GLY A 488 0.05 8.68 -24.20
N ASN A 489 -0.09 9.21 -22.99
CA ASN A 489 0.43 8.59 -21.78
C ASN A 489 -0.72 7.92 -21.04
N TYR A 490 -0.56 6.64 -20.73
CA TYR A 490 -1.57 5.79 -20.13
C TYR A 490 -1.04 5.13 -18.86
N ALA A 491 -1.91 4.99 -17.87
CA ALA A 491 -1.63 4.21 -16.67
C ALA A 491 -2.77 3.23 -16.40
N VAL A 492 -2.47 2.00 -16.05
CA VAL A 492 -3.50 1.04 -15.61
C VAL A 492 -3.93 1.44 -14.19
N GLY A 493 -5.22 1.70 -13.98
CA GLY A 493 -5.71 2.24 -12.70
C GLY A 493 -6.07 1.16 -11.67
N LYS A 494 -6.30 -0.07 -12.13
CA LYS A 494 -6.56 -1.27 -11.32
C LYS A 494 -6.28 -2.53 -12.13
N ASP A 495 -6.26 -3.68 -11.47
CA ASP A 495 -6.20 -4.96 -12.18
C ASP A 495 -7.43 -5.11 -13.11
N LEU A 496 -7.17 -5.50 -14.36
CA LEU A 496 -8.19 -5.65 -15.40
C LEU A 496 -8.47 -7.12 -15.65
N ASP A 497 -9.73 -7.53 -15.51
CA ASP A 497 -10.20 -8.83 -16.04
C ASP A 497 -10.50 -8.68 -17.53
N ALA A 498 -9.65 -9.27 -18.37
CA ALA A 498 -9.77 -9.26 -19.81
C ALA A 498 -10.45 -10.52 -20.38
N SER A 499 -11.08 -11.36 -19.57
CA SER A 499 -11.69 -12.63 -20.02
C SER A 499 -12.78 -12.46 -21.09
N ALA A 500 -13.47 -11.32 -21.13
CA ALA A 500 -14.44 -10.99 -22.17
C ALA A 500 -13.83 -10.97 -23.59
N THR A 501 -12.51 -10.80 -23.70
CA THR A 501 -11.80 -10.83 -24.99
C THR A 501 -11.81 -12.22 -25.66
N ASP A 502 -12.11 -13.29 -24.92
CA ASP A 502 -12.25 -14.64 -25.48
C ASP A 502 -13.64 -14.94 -26.04
N THR A 503 -14.65 -14.13 -25.70
CA THR A 503 -16.07 -14.46 -25.94
C THR A 503 -16.83 -13.34 -26.64
N SER A 504 -16.88 -12.16 -26.05
CA SER A 504 -17.83 -11.09 -26.41
C SER A 504 -17.18 -9.76 -26.77
N PHE A 505 -15.88 -9.61 -26.57
CA PHE A 505 -15.13 -8.39 -26.86
C PHE A 505 -14.02 -8.66 -27.89
N ALA A 506 -14.19 -8.19 -29.12
CA ALA A 506 -13.17 -8.35 -30.16
C ALA A 506 -12.05 -7.32 -29.97
N PHE A 507 -10.99 -7.70 -29.26
CA PHE A 507 -9.85 -6.80 -29.03
C PHE A 507 -8.96 -6.71 -30.28
N SER A 508 -8.61 -5.47 -30.66
CA SER A 508 -7.65 -5.17 -31.71
C SER A 508 -6.35 -4.67 -31.10
N SER A 509 -5.22 -5.24 -31.56
CA SER A 509 -3.88 -4.86 -31.10
C SER A 509 -3.64 -3.35 -31.18
N LEU A 510 -2.97 -2.83 -30.17
CA LEU A 510 -2.63 -1.42 -30.04
C LEU A 510 -1.43 -1.09 -30.94
N GLY A 511 -1.65 -0.24 -31.93
CA GLY A 511 -0.64 0.14 -32.92
C GLY A 511 -0.32 -0.95 -33.94
N ASN A 512 0.24 -0.53 -35.07
CA ASN A 512 0.65 -1.39 -36.19
C ASN A 512 1.91 -0.82 -36.86
N ALA A 513 2.41 -1.44 -37.95
CA ALA A 513 3.66 -0.99 -38.58
C ALA A 513 3.60 0.40 -39.22
N THR A 514 2.43 0.91 -39.62
CA THR A 514 2.31 2.26 -40.18
C THR A 514 2.01 3.30 -39.09
N THR A 515 1.30 2.90 -38.05
CA THR A 515 0.97 3.73 -36.89
C THR A 515 1.31 2.98 -35.61
N PRO A 516 2.59 2.93 -35.21
CA PRO A 516 3.00 2.22 -34.00
C PRO A 516 2.63 2.99 -32.72
N PHE A 517 2.56 2.29 -31.59
CA PHE A 517 2.44 2.95 -30.28
C PHE A 517 3.72 3.72 -29.96
N SER A 518 3.61 5.03 -29.75
CA SER A 518 4.75 5.94 -29.56
C SER A 518 4.73 6.68 -28.22
N GLY A 519 3.67 6.48 -27.42
CA GLY A 519 3.48 7.07 -26.11
C GLY A 519 4.06 6.25 -24.94
N GLN A 520 3.52 6.46 -23.73
CA GLN A 520 3.89 5.72 -22.53
C GLN A 520 2.71 4.89 -22.02
N PHE A 521 2.92 3.63 -21.68
CA PHE A 521 1.95 2.75 -21.04
C PHE A 521 2.55 2.18 -19.75
N ASP A 522 2.08 2.65 -18.60
CA ASP A 522 2.55 2.23 -17.29
C ASP A 522 1.50 1.38 -16.58
N GLY A 523 1.81 0.12 -16.30
CA GLY A 523 0.91 -0.74 -15.53
C GLY A 523 0.77 -0.31 -14.07
N MET A 524 1.65 0.55 -13.53
CA MET A 524 1.64 0.98 -12.13
C MET A 524 1.64 -0.20 -11.12
N GLY A 525 2.12 -1.37 -11.56
CA GLY A 525 2.10 -2.61 -10.78
C GLY A 525 0.83 -3.46 -10.93
N HIS A 526 -0.17 -2.99 -11.66
CA HIS A 526 -1.40 -3.72 -11.96
C HIS A 526 -1.23 -4.75 -13.09
N VAL A 527 -2.17 -5.69 -13.15
CA VAL A 527 -2.19 -6.76 -14.16
C VAL A 527 -3.38 -6.65 -15.12
N ILE A 528 -3.19 -7.19 -16.32
CA ILE A 528 -4.24 -7.49 -17.28
C ILE A 528 -4.39 -9.01 -17.31
N ASP A 529 -5.42 -9.52 -16.64
CA ASP A 529 -5.62 -10.95 -16.44
C ASP A 529 -6.52 -11.57 -17.53
N ARG A 530 -6.22 -12.80 -17.93
CA ARG A 530 -7.03 -13.61 -18.87
C ARG A 530 -7.25 -12.97 -20.24
N PHE A 531 -6.31 -12.14 -20.68
CA PHE A 531 -6.34 -11.55 -22.01
C PHE A 531 -6.29 -12.63 -23.10
N SER A 532 -7.23 -12.58 -24.03
CA SER A 532 -7.31 -13.42 -25.21
C SER A 532 -7.31 -12.56 -26.46
N GLN A 533 -6.67 -13.05 -27.50
CA GLN A 533 -6.79 -12.45 -28.81
C GLN A 533 -7.11 -13.54 -29.82
N ARG A 534 -8.28 -13.40 -30.44
CA ARG A 534 -8.71 -14.20 -31.57
C ARG A 534 -8.54 -13.36 -32.83
N GLU A 535 -7.83 -13.90 -33.80
CA GLU A 535 -7.57 -13.20 -35.05
C GLU A 535 -8.87 -12.93 -35.82
N GLN A 536 -9.08 -11.68 -36.24
CA GLN A 536 -10.14 -11.26 -37.15
C GLN A 536 -9.53 -10.75 -38.46
N GLY A 537 -9.17 -11.68 -39.34
CA GLY A 537 -8.89 -11.49 -40.78
C GLY A 537 -8.21 -10.19 -41.25
N SER A 538 -6.87 -10.17 -41.28
CA SER A 538 -6.03 -9.41 -42.23
C SER A 538 -4.55 -9.65 -41.91
N PRO A 539 -3.61 -9.53 -42.89
CA PRO A 539 -2.18 -9.67 -42.61
C PRO A 539 -1.70 -8.46 -41.80
N VAL A 540 -1.61 -8.61 -40.49
CA VAL A 540 -1.06 -7.62 -39.57
C VAL A 540 0.39 -7.97 -39.22
N PRO A 541 1.29 -6.98 -39.10
CA PRO A 541 2.73 -7.20 -38.94
C PRO A 541 3.12 -7.76 -37.57
N GLY A 542 2.21 -7.78 -36.59
CA GLY A 542 2.39 -8.53 -35.36
C GLY A 542 1.15 -8.57 -34.46
N LEU A 543 1.06 -9.61 -33.62
CA LEU A 543 -0.05 -9.81 -32.67
C LEU A 543 0.45 -9.80 -31.22
N GLY A 544 -0.43 -9.33 -30.34
CA GLY A 544 -0.22 -9.11 -28.91
C GLY A 544 -1.13 -7.98 -28.42
N LEU A 545 -1.08 -7.64 -27.13
CA LEU A 545 -1.73 -6.42 -26.64
C LEU A 545 -1.34 -5.21 -27.51
N PHE A 546 -0.04 -5.07 -27.78
CA PHE A 546 0.49 -4.16 -28.79
C PHE A 546 0.82 -4.91 -30.07
N GLY A 547 0.43 -4.34 -31.22
CA GLY A 547 0.86 -4.88 -32.51
C GLY A 547 2.32 -4.48 -32.76
N VAL A 548 2.59 -3.17 -32.68
CA VAL A 548 3.93 -2.59 -32.77
C VAL A 548 4.10 -1.49 -31.71
N ILE A 549 5.13 -1.62 -30.88
CA ILE A 549 5.67 -0.53 -30.05
C ILE A 549 6.76 0.16 -30.86
N GLY A 550 6.59 1.45 -31.14
CA GLY A 550 7.50 2.25 -31.95
C GLY A 550 8.73 2.73 -31.17
N PRO A 551 9.71 3.37 -31.84
CA PRO A 551 11.00 3.72 -31.24
C PRO A 551 10.97 4.61 -30.00
N THR A 552 9.93 5.45 -29.86
CA THR A 552 9.72 6.31 -28.68
C THR A 552 8.76 5.70 -27.65
N GLY A 553 8.12 4.58 -28.00
CA GLY A 553 7.13 3.94 -27.16
C GLY A 553 7.77 3.33 -25.93
N VAL A 554 7.13 3.51 -24.77
CA VAL A 554 7.56 2.89 -23.51
C VAL A 554 6.41 2.10 -22.90
N VAL A 555 6.64 0.82 -22.62
CA VAL A 555 5.72 -0.05 -21.90
C VAL A 555 6.39 -0.53 -20.63
N ARG A 556 5.79 -0.28 -19.46
CA ARG A 556 6.44 -0.57 -18.19
C ARG A 556 5.52 -1.03 -17.07
N ASN A 557 6.08 -1.73 -16.08
CA ASN A 557 5.39 -2.16 -14.84
C ASN A 557 4.04 -2.85 -15.06
N VAL A 558 3.91 -3.64 -16.13
CA VAL A 558 2.65 -4.28 -16.51
C VAL A 558 2.80 -5.80 -16.56
N GLY A 559 1.89 -6.50 -15.89
CA GLY A 559 1.74 -7.95 -15.99
C GLY A 559 0.60 -8.34 -16.91
N MET A 560 0.80 -9.31 -17.80
CA MET A 560 -0.28 -10.00 -18.50
C MET A 560 -0.38 -11.42 -17.98
N THR A 561 -1.36 -11.69 -17.12
CA THR A 561 -1.48 -12.98 -16.44
C THR A 561 -2.54 -13.86 -17.10
N ASN A 562 -2.33 -15.17 -17.06
CA ASN A 562 -3.28 -16.17 -17.59
C ASN A 562 -3.71 -15.88 -19.04
N ALA A 563 -2.86 -15.24 -19.83
CA ALA A 563 -3.19 -14.85 -21.19
C ALA A 563 -3.29 -16.07 -22.11
N LYS A 564 -4.17 -16.00 -23.10
CA LYS A 564 -4.41 -17.07 -24.07
C LYS A 564 -4.49 -16.49 -25.47
N LEU A 565 -3.41 -16.54 -26.23
CA LEU A 565 -3.48 -16.18 -27.65
C LEU A 565 -3.51 -17.46 -28.47
N SER A 566 -4.49 -17.56 -29.35
CA SER A 566 -4.69 -18.67 -30.28
C SER A 566 -5.00 -18.10 -31.66
N THR A 567 -4.13 -18.39 -32.62
CA THR A 567 -4.36 -18.09 -34.04
C THR A 567 -4.82 -19.36 -34.74
N TYR A 568 -5.62 -19.23 -35.81
CA TYR A 568 -6.12 -20.36 -36.61
C TYR A 568 -5.85 -20.19 -38.11
N VAL A 569 -5.15 -19.13 -38.50
CA VAL A 569 -5.00 -18.74 -39.91
C VAL A 569 -3.60 -19.07 -40.41
N TYR A 570 -3.54 -19.47 -41.68
CA TYR A 570 -2.31 -19.68 -42.44
C TYR A 570 -1.66 -18.33 -42.74
N PHE A 571 -0.44 -18.12 -42.28
CA PHE A 571 0.29 -16.88 -42.50
C PHE A 571 1.40 -17.06 -43.53
N PRO A 572 1.67 -16.07 -44.39
CA PRO A 572 2.96 -15.97 -45.05
C PRO A 572 4.07 -15.75 -44.01
N ALA A 573 5.27 -16.23 -44.30
CA ALA A 573 6.45 -16.08 -43.43
C ALA A 573 6.68 -14.62 -43.00
N GLY A 574 7.12 -14.40 -41.75
CA GLY A 574 7.58 -13.09 -41.27
C GLY A 574 6.68 -12.32 -40.29
N ILE A 575 5.60 -12.89 -39.78
CA ILE A 575 4.76 -12.24 -38.75
C ILE A 575 5.29 -12.57 -37.34
N ALA A 576 5.36 -11.53 -36.50
CA ALA A 576 5.86 -11.61 -35.14
C ALA A 576 4.72 -11.67 -34.11
N PHE A 577 4.77 -12.65 -33.22
CA PHE A 577 3.72 -12.84 -32.23
C PHE A 577 4.29 -12.85 -30.79
N GLY A 578 3.77 -11.98 -29.93
CA GLY A 578 4.02 -12.01 -28.48
C GLY A 578 2.72 -11.88 -27.68
N ILE A 579 2.74 -12.15 -26.38
CA ILE A 579 1.57 -11.86 -25.53
C ILE A 579 1.45 -10.34 -25.36
N LEU A 580 2.55 -9.69 -24.99
CA LEU A 580 2.57 -8.24 -24.78
C LEU A 580 2.70 -7.48 -26.09
N ALA A 581 3.63 -7.87 -26.96
CA ALA A 581 3.85 -7.17 -28.22
C ALA A 581 4.19 -8.11 -29.39
N GLY A 582 3.69 -7.81 -30.58
CA GLY A 582 4.15 -8.42 -31.81
C GLY A 582 5.59 -8.01 -32.11
N LEU A 583 5.80 -6.71 -32.35
CA LEU A 583 7.10 -6.09 -32.58
C LEU A 583 7.39 -5.00 -31.54
N ASN A 584 8.58 -5.03 -30.94
CA ASN A 584 9.09 -3.96 -30.08
C ASN A 584 10.26 -3.23 -30.76
N GLN A 585 10.11 -1.92 -31.00
CA GLN A 585 11.20 -1.02 -31.41
C GLN A 585 11.54 0.00 -30.31
N GLY A 586 10.73 0.05 -29.25
CA GLY A 586 10.87 0.99 -28.14
C GLY A 586 11.46 0.34 -26.89
N THR A 587 10.98 0.76 -25.72
CA THR A 587 11.44 0.24 -24.41
C THR A 587 10.34 -0.55 -23.71
N ILE A 588 10.67 -1.77 -23.30
CA ILE A 588 9.86 -2.59 -22.40
C ILE A 588 10.66 -2.82 -21.12
N THR A 589 10.13 -2.40 -19.97
CA THR A 589 10.82 -2.55 -18.68
C THR A 589 9.88 -2.97 -17.56
N TYR A 590 10.29 -3.89 -16.67
CA TYR A 590 9.43 -4.41 -15.60
C TYR A 590 8.09 -4.98 -16.12
N ALA A 591 8.10 -5.62 -17.28
CA ALA A 591 6.91 -6.24 -17.86
C ALA A 591 6.99 -7.77 -17.79
N TYR A 592 5.84 -8.42 -17.64
CA TYR A 592 5.82 -9.88 -17.56
C TYR A 592 4.58 -10.54 -18.12
N THR A 593 4.72 -11.81 -18.52
CA THR A 593 3.60 -12.60 -19.05
C THR A 593 3.51 -14.00 -18.46
N SER A 594 2.27 -14.50 -18.29
CA SER A 594 1.96 -15.91 -17.98
C SER A 594 0.76 -16.40 -18.82
N GLY A 595 0.54 -17.72 -18.83
CA GLY A 595 -0.53 -18.34 -19.60
C GLY A 595 0.00 -19.17 -20.78
N THR A 596 -0.74 -19.18 -21.89
CA THR A 596 -0.46 -20.05 -23.04
C THR A 596 -0.51 -19.28 -24.36
N ARG A 597 0.53 -19.46 -25.16
CA ARG A 597 0.54 -19.24 -26.60
C ARG A 597 0.33 -20.57 -27.31
N GLY A 598 -0.90 -20.80 -27.79
CA GLY A 598 -1.34 -22.06 -28.40
C GLY A 598 -0.94 -22.23 -29.87
N THR A 599 -0.86 -23.49 -30.30
CA THR A 599 -0.25 -23.98 -31.54
C THR A 599 -1.21 -23.99 -32.73
N ALA A 600 -1.08 -23.05 -33.68
CA ALA A 600 -1.45 -23.28 -35.08
C ALA A 600 -0.63 -22.46 -36.09
N SER A 601 0.54 -21.93 -35.70
CA SER A 601 1.42 -21.25 -36.66
C SER A 601 2.31 -22.26 -37.37
N PHE A 602 2.16 -22.37 -38.69
CA PHE A 602 3.06 -23.09 -39.57
C PHE A 602 4.19 -22.18 -40.07
N GLU A 603 5.32 -22.80 -40.41
CA GLU A 603 6.52 -22.33 -41.12
C GLU A 603 6.73 -20.79 -41.27
N GLY A 604 7.72 -20.25 -40.56
CA GLY A 604 8.23 -18.88 -40.77
C GLY A 604 7.71 -17.78 -39.85
N ALA A 605 6.80 -18.09 -38.91
CA ALA A 605 6.40 -17.17 -37.84
C ALA A 605 7.46 -17.07 -36.74
N THR A 606 7.64 -15.88 -36.14
CA THR A 606 8.45 -15.70 -34.93
C THR A 606 7.54 -15.55 -33.71
N SER A 607 7.79 -16.32 -32.65
CA SER A 607 6.91 -16.38 -31.48
C SER A 607 7.69 -16.27 -30.18
N GLY A 608 7.30 -15.31 -29.33
CA GLY A 608 7.83 -15.15 -27.98
C GLY A 608 6.74 -15.16 -26.92
N GLY A 609 7.11 -15.56 -25.69
CA GLY A 609 6.19 -15.48 -24.55
C GLY A 609 5.87 -14.03 -24.16
N LEU A 610 6.82 -13.10 -24.32
CA LEU A 610 6.62 -11.67 -24.09
C LEU A 610 6.46 -10.92 -25.42
N VAL A 611 7.46 -11.03 -26.31
CA VAL A 611 7.54 -10.28 -27.58
C VAL A 611 7.83 -11.20 -28.76
N GLY A 612 7.15 -11.03 -29.89
CA GLY A 612 7.45 -11.79 -31.11
C GLY A 612 8.83 -11.45 -31.69
N ARG A 613 9.06 -10.17 -31.98
CA ARG A 613 10.32 -9.62 -32.48
C ARG A 613 10.74 -8.40 -31.67
N ASN A 614 12.00 -8.36 -31.22
CA ASN A 614 12.58 -7.23 -30.50
C ASN A 614 13.68 -6.57 -31.34
N ASP A 615 13.44 -5.34 -31.77
CA ASP A 615 14.43 -4.43 -32.38
C ASP A 615 14.85 -3.30 -31.39
N GLY A 616 14.17 -3.20 -30.23
CA GLY A 616 14.40 -2.18 -29.20
C GLY A 616 15.05 -2.74 -27.93
N LEU A 617 14.66 -2.19 -26.77
CA LEU A 617 15.14 -2.60 -25.45
C LEU A 617 14.05 -3.40 -24.72
N ILE A 618 14.42 -4.59 -24.24
CA ILE A 618 13.70 -5.33 -23.22
C ILE A 618 14.62 -5.46 -22.01
N GLU A 619 14.21 -4.90 -20.88
CA GLU A 619 14.98 -4.98 -19.65
C GLU A 619 14.12 -5.34 -18.43
N ARG A 620 14.71 -6.02 -17.44
CA ARG A 620 14.02 -6.39 -16.19
C ARG A 620 12.64 -7.01 -16.40
N SER A 621 12.51 -7.82 -17.44
CA SER A 621 11.24 -8.35 -17.92
C SER A 621 11.31 -9.86 -18.05
N TRP A 622 10.15 -10.52 -18.00
CA TRP A 622 10.14 -11.98 -17.96
C TRP A 622 8.91 -12.64 -18.53
N SER A 623 9.00 -13.94 -18.81
CA SER A 623 7.85 -14.75 -19.18
C SER A 623 7.88 -16.14 -18.55
N SER A 624 6.73 -16.56 -18.04
CA SER A 624 6.43 -17.95 -17.63
C SER A 624 5.47 -18.64 -18.58
N ALA A 625 5.11 -17.98 -19.70
CA ALA A 625 4.12 -18.50 -20.62
C ALA A 625 4.61 -19.78 -21.32
N PHE A 626 3.69 -20.70 -21.56
CA PHE A 626 3.92 -21.80 -22.51
C PHE A 626 3.91 -21.23 -23.94
N VAL A 627 4.95 -21.49 -24.73
CA VAL A 627 5.08 -21.04 -26.12
C VAL A 627 5.12 -22.25 -27.05
N GLY A 628 4.06 -22.45 -27.85
CA GLY A 628 3.99 -23.50 -28.85
C GLY A 628 3.74 -22.97 -30.28
N SER A 629 4.55 -23.38 -31.24
CA SER A 629 4.50 -22.96 -32.66
C SER A 629 5.36 -23.89 -33.54
N ALA A 630 5.11 -23.95 -34.85
CA ALA A 630 5.97 -24.66 -35.81
C ALA A 630 6.94 -23.72 -36.58
N GLY A 631 7.20 -22.51 -36.04
CA GLY A 631 8.18 -21.54 -36.54
C GLY A 631 9.40 -21.36 -35.62
N LEU A 632 9.93 -20.14 -35.52
CA LEU A 632 11.03 -19.78 -34.62
C LEU A 632 10.46 -19.34 -33.26
N LEU A 633 10.87 -20.00 -32.16
CA LEU A 633 10.31 -19.77 -30.83
C LEU A 633 11.36 -19.37 -29.79
N GLY A 634 10.99 -18.43 -28.92
CA GLY A 634 11.69 -18.18 -27.66
C GLY A 634 10.73 -18.10 -26.48
N GLY A 635 11.17 -18.53 -25.29
CA GLY A 635 10.36 -18.40 -24.08
C GLY A 635 10.06 -16.94 -23.72
N LEU A 636 10.99 -16.00 -23.98
CA LEU A 636 10.79 -14.56 -23.82
C LEU A 636 10.54 -13.89 -25.17
N VAL A 637 11.45 -14.06 -26.14
CA VAL A 637 11.45 -13.35 -27.43
C VAL A 637 11.60 -14.33 -28.59
N GLY A 638 10.77 -14.24 -29.63
CA GLY A 638 10.97 -15.07 -30.83
C GLY A 638 12.27 -14.74 -31.57
N LEU A 639 12.41 -13.49 -32.00
CA LEU A 639 13.58 -12.96 -32.72
C LEU A 639 14.10 -11.70 -32.05
N ASN A 640 15.39 -11.65 -31.71
CA ASN A 640 16.04 -10.51 -31.07
C ASN A 640 17.10 -9.87 -31.98
N GLU A 641 16.84 -8.68 -32.52
CA GLU A 641 17.83 -7.78 -33.14
C GLU A 641 18.25 -6.63 -32.21
N GLY A 642 17.48 -6.41 -31.14
CA GLY A 642 17.73 -5.38 -30.13
C GLY A 642 18.52 -5.87 -28.92
N THR A 643 18.21 -5.31 -27.76
CA THR A 643 18.84 -5.65 -26.47
C THR A 643 17.86 -6.37 -25.54
N ILE A 644 18.31 -7.49 -24.97
CA ILE A 644 17.70 -8.16 -23.82
C ILE A 644 18.66 -8.05 -22.64
N LEU A 645 18.23 -7.35 -21.59
CA LEU A 645 19.06 -7.06 -20.41
C LEU A 645 18.34 -7.48 -19.12
N GLN A 646 19.04 -8.14 -18.20
CA GLN A 646 18.48 -8.47 -16.88
C GLN A 646 17.09 -9.12 -16.95
N SER A 647 16.88 -10.01 -17.91
CA SER A 647 15.56 -10.58 -18.24
C SER A 647 15.61 -12.10 -18.25
N TYR A 648 14.45 -12.75 -18.11
CA TYR A 648 14.45 -14.20 -17.97
C TYR A 648 13.19 -14.90 -18.46
N ALA A 649 13.32 -16.21 -18.74
CA ALA A 649 12.22 -17.08 -19.10
C ALA A 649 12.20 -18.36 -18.26
N THR A 650 11.02 -18.69 -17.73
CA THR A 650 10.78 -19.92 -16.96
C THR A 650 9.74 -20.83 -17.60
N GLY A 651 8.98 -20.30 -18.56
CA GLY A 651 7.96 -21.04 -19.31
C GLY A 651 8.56 -22.04 -20.30
N VAL A 652 7.74 -23.00 -20.73
CA VAL A 652 8.16 -24.02 -21.71
C VAL A 652 8.11 -23.45 -23.13
N ALA A 653 9.19 -23.60 -23.88
CA ALA A 653 9.23 -23.34 -25.32
C ALA A 653 9.17 -24.68 -26.07
N SER A 654 8.05 -24.97 -26.73
CA SER A 654 7.82 -26.25 -27.41
C SER A 654 7.60 -26.07 -28.90
N ALA A 655 8.64 -26.36 -29.68
CA ALA A 655 8.54 -26.36 -31.13
C ALA A 655 7.66 -27.53 -31.63
N GLY A 656 6.83 -27.27 -32.64
CA GLY A 656 6.18 -28.32 -33.44
C GLY A 656 7.15 -28.99 -34.42
N ASN A 657 6.62 -29.86 -35.28
CA ASN A 657 7.42 -30.72 -36.18
C ASN A 657 8.46 -29.98 -37.05
N HIS A 658 8.18 -28.74 -37.45
CA HIS A 658 9.05 -27.90 -38.30
C HIS A 658 9.60 -26.66 -37.57
N GLY A 659 9.34 -26.56 -36.26
CA GLY A 659 9.75 -25.41 -35.46
C GLY A 659 11.12 -25.59 -34.80
N VAL A 660 11.67 -24.49 -34.32
CA VAL A 660 12.96 -24.44 -33.62
C VAL A 660 12.88 -23.53 -32.40
N ALA A 661 13.33 -24.03 -31.24
CA ALA A 661 13.11 -23.35 -29.96
C ALA A 661 14.42 -23.05 -29.23
N GLY A 662 14.50 -21.87 -28.62
CA GLY A 662 15.40 -21.56 -27.52
C GLY A 662 14.61 -21.18 -26.27
N ALA A 663 15.11 -21.51 -25.08
CA ALA A 663 14.35 -21.27 -23.85
C ALA A 663 14.17 -19.78 -23.51
N LEU A 664 15.10 -18.90 -23.89
CA LEU A 664 14.97 -17.44 -23.77
C LEU A 664 14.59 -16.81 -25.11
N ALA A 665 15.39 -17.03 -26.16
CA ALA A 665 15.16 -16.47 -27.48
C ALA A 665 15.24 -17.53 -28.59
N GLY A 666 14.46 -17.39 -29.66
CA GLY A 666 14.64 -18.23 -30.84
C GLY A 666 15.93 -17.86 -31.57
N PHE A 667 15.96 -16.67 -32.15
CA PHE A 667 17.14 -16.13 -32.81
C PHE A 667 17.67 -14.91 -32.05
N ASN A 668 18.99 -14.82 -31.91
CA ASN A 668 19.68 -13.65 -31.40
C ASN A 668 20.66 -13.08 -32.45
N GLY A 669 20.31 -11.96 -33.08
CA GLY A 669 21.19 -11.11 -33.88
C GLY A 669 21.69 -9.88 -33.12
N GLY A 670 21.01 -9.50 -32.03
CA GLY A 670 21.37 -8.39 -31.15
C GLY A 670 22.20 -8.81 -29.92
N SER A 671 21.89 -8.24 -28.76
CA SER A 671 22.60 -8.50 -27.50
C SER A 671 21.70 -9.13 -26.43
N ILE A 672 22.26 -10.12 -25.72
CA ILE A 672 21.68 -10.72 -24.52
C ILE A 672 22.70 -10.60 -23.39
N SER A 673 22.35 -9.90 -22.33
CA SER A 673 23.23 -9.67 -21.19
C SER A 673 22.52 -9.89 -19.87
N GLN A 674 23.23 -10.47 -18.91
CA GLN A 674 22.72 -10.66 -17.54
C GLN A 674 21.35 -11.34 -17.50
N SER A 675 21.13 -12.32 -18.37
CA SER A 675 19.81 -12.90 -18.59
C SER A 675 19.85 -14.41 -18.45
N TYR A 676 18.71 -15.04 -18.21
CA TYR A 676 18.71 -16.49 -18.00
C TYR A 676 17.44 -17.20 -18.44
N ALA A 677 17.55 -18.51 -18.66
CA ALA A 677 16.40 -19.37 -18.84
C ALA A 677 16.46 -20.62 -17.98
N THR A 678 15.35 -20.92 -17.31
CA THR A 678 15.13 -22.16 -16.56
C THR A 678 13.99 -23.00 -17.15
N GLY A 679 13.25 -22.42 -18.11
CA GLY A 679 12.20 -23.10 -18.84
C GLY A 679 12.72 -24.23 -19.72
N THR A 680 11.91 -25.27 -19.93
CA THR A 680 12.26 -26.37 -20.83
C THR A 680 12.18 -25.94 -22.29
N SER A 681 13.14 -26.36 -23.11
CA SER A 681 13.14 -26.16 -24.55
C SER A 681 13.01 -27.51 -25.29
N TYR A 682 11.95 -27.63 -26.09
CA TYR A 682 11.68 -28.79 -26.94
C TYR A 682 11.82 -28.44 -28.42
N GLY A 683 12.59 -29.24 -29.16
CA GLY A 683 12.79 -29.13 -30.62
C GLY A 683 12.72 -30.49 -31.28
N SER A 684 12.19 -30.63 -32.51
CA SER A 684 12.13 -31.92 -33.19
C SER A 684 13.52 -32.44 -33.59
N LEU A 685 14.38 -31.55 -34.10
CA LEU A 685 15.73 -31.88 -34.58
C LEU A 685 16.83 -31.04 -33.92
N SER A 686 16.49 -29.89 -33.34
CA SER A 686 17.46 -28.96 -32.76
C SER A 686 16.83 -27.98 -31.78
N THR A 687 17.48 -27.74 -30.65
CA THR A 687 17.07 -26.75 -29.64
C THR A 687 18.25 -26.38 -28.74
N GLY A 688 18.24 -25.18 -28.17
CA GLY A 688 19.27 -24.69 -27.25
C GLY A 688 18.70 -24.21 -25.92
N GLY A 689 19.51 -24.36 -24.86
CA GLY A 689 19.08 -24.05 -23.50
C GLY A 689 18.88 -22.57 -23.19
N LEU A 690 19.44 -21.65 -23.99
CA LEU A 690 19.19 -20.21 -23.91
C LEU A 690 18.63 -19.68 -25.23
N VAL A 691 19.33 -19.94 -26.33
CA VAL A 691 18.92 -19.52 -27.67
C VAL A 691 18.89 -20.69 -28.63
N TYR A 692 18.06 -20.65 -29.67
CA TYR A 692 18.20 -21.64 -30.74
C TYR A 692 19.41 -21.28 -31.62
N GLU A 693 19.43 -20.08 -32.18
CA GLU A 693 20.49 -19.61 -33.07
C GLU A 693 21.07 -18.28 -32.57
N ASN A 694 22.40 -18.20 -32.53
CA ASN A 694 23.14 -17.00 -32.11
C ASN A 694 24.02 -16.48 -33.24
N ALA A 695 23.72 -15.27 -33.72
CA ALA A 695 24.56 -14.45 -34.58
C ALA A 695 25.03 -13.15 -33.90
N GLY A 696 24.47 -12.81 -32.74
CA GLY A 696 24.82 -11.63 -31.94
C GLY A 696 25.67 -11.95 -30.70
N THR A 697 25.60 -11.12 -29.66
CA THR A 697 26.37 -11.26 -28.42
C THR A 697 25.54 -11.87 -27.29
N ILE A 698 26.18 -12.76 -26.50
CA ILE A 698 25.62 -13.27 -25.25
C ILE A 698 26.69 -13.16 -24.15
N GLU A 699 26.36 -12.49 -23.04
CA GLU A 699 27.29 -12.31 -21.91
C GLU A 699 26.61 -12.39 -20.55
N GLN A 700 27.38 -12.77 -19.53
CA GLN A 700 26.94 -12.91 -18.13
C GLN A 700 25.57 -13.59 -17.98
N SER A 701 25.30 -14.62 -18.77
CA SER A 701 23.98 -15.23 -18.89
C SER A 701 24.06 -16.72 -18.65
N PHE A 702 22.93 -17.37 -18.34
CA PHE A 702 22.93 -18.81 -18.12
C PHE A 702 21.65 -19.54 -18.52
N ALA A 703 21.80 -20.85 -18.75
CA ALA A 703 20.70 -21.78 -18.96
C ALA A 703 20.71 -22.92 -17.94
N ALA A 704 19.55 -23.26 -17.41
CA ALA A 704 19.38 -24.39 -16.49
C ALA A 704 18.12 -25.22 -16.78
N GLY A 705 17.36 -24.89 -17.82
CA GLY A 705 16.20 -25.66 -18.25
C GLY A 705 16.58 -26.90 -19.08
N LEU A 706 15.72 -27.91 -19.07
CA LEU A 706 15.91 -29.12 -19.88
C LEU A 706 15.95 -28.78 -21.38
N VAL A 707 16.92 -29.36 -22.11
CA VAL A 707 17.05 -29.26 -23.57
C VAL A 707 16.79 -30.64 -24.14
N GLN A 708 15.68 -30.80 -24.87
CA GLN A 708 15.23 -32.12 -25.30
C GLN A 708 14.71 -32.14 -26.75
N GLY A 709 15.09 -33.21 -27.47
CA GLY A 709 14.52 -33.58 -28.76
C GLY A 709 13.23 -34.38 -28.64
N TYR A 710 12.32 -34.30 -29.62
CA TYR A 710 11.25 -35.31 -29.75
C TYR A 710 11.87 -36.67 -30.15
N CYS A 711 11.53 -37.72 -29.41
CA CYS A 711 12.15 -39.04 -29.53
C CYS A 711 11.72 -39.78 -30.82
N CYS A 712 12.36 -39.50 -31.96
CA CYS A 712 12.22 -40.31 -33.18
C CYS A 712 13.09 -39.86 -34.38
N ALA A 713 14.11 -39.02 -34.20
CA ALA A 713 14.99 -38.64 -35.31
C ALA A 713 15.69 -39.91 -35.89
N PRO A 714 15.63 -40.16 -37.21
CA PRO A 714 16.40 -41.23 -37.84
C PRO A 714 17.88 -41.16 -37.44
N PRO A 715 18.61 -42.29 -37.36
CA PRO A 715 20.01 -42.31 -36.93
C PRO A 715 20.94 -41.37 -37.71
N ASP A 716 20.55 -41.02 -38.94
CA ASP A 716 21.37 -40.23 -39.88
C ASP A 716 20.94 -38.75 -39.98
N THR A 717 19.91 -38.31 -39.25
CA THR A 717 19.56 -36.88 -39.23
C THR A 717 20.49 -36.11 -38.28
N PRO A 718 21.25 -35.11 -38.75
CA PRO A 718 22.10 -34.30 -37.88
C PRO A 718 21.22 -33.53 -36.89
N THR A 719 21.41 -33.80 -35.60
CA THR A 719 20.73 -33.08 -34.51
C THR A 719 21.67 -32.07 -33.87
N SER A 720 21.18 -30.87 -33.57
CA SER A 720 21.96 -29.82 -32.92
C SER A 720 21.35 -29.44 -31.57
N PHE A 721 21.93 -29.95 -30.49
CA PHE A 721 21.49 -29.68 -29.12
C PHE A 721 22.64 -29.13 -28.28
N GLY A 722 22.50 -27.91 -27.77
CA GLY A 722 23.52 -27.29 -26.91
C GLY A 722 22.95 -26.74 -25.61
N GLY A 723 23.80 -26.67 -24.58
CA GLY A 723 23.43 -26.13 -23.27
C GLY A 723 23.07 -24.65 -23.31
N ILE A 724 23.64 -23.89 -24.26
CA ILE A 724 23.33 -22.46 -24.51
C ILE A 724 22.65 -22.29 -25.87
N ALA A 725 23.28 -22.73 -26.97
CA ALA A 725 22.80 -22.52 -28.32
C ALA A 725 22.66 -23.83 -29.10
N ALA A 726 21.68 -23.96 -30.01
CA ALA A 726 21.74 -25.04 -30.99
C ALA A 726 22.80 -24.73 -32.05
N TYR A 727 22.80 -23.50 -32.56
CA TYR A 727 23.75 -22.98 -33.56
C TYR A 727 24.41 -21.69 -33.07
N ASN A 728 25.73 -21.67 -33.01
CA ASN A 728 26.51 -20.49 -32.71
C ASN A 728 27.34 -20.11 -33.94
N HIS A 729 27.06 -18.94 -34.53
CA HIS A 729 27.81 -18.49 -35.70
C HIS A 729 29.23 -18.07 -35.30
N PRO A 730 30.25 -18.41 -36.11
CA PRO A 730 31.61 -17.94 -35.89
C PRO A 730 31.71 -16.46 -36.27
N ASP A 731 31.79 -15.58 -35.28
CA ASP A 731 32.09 -14.16 -35.45
C ASP A 731 33.22 -13.77 -34.47
N PRO A 732 34.28 -13.07 -34.90
CA PRO A 732 35.33 -12.59 -34.00
C PRO A 732 34.90 -11.40 -33.12
N ASN A 733 33.83 -10.69 -33.47
CA ASN A 733 33.30 -9.50 -32.78
C ASN A 733 31.92 -9.74 -32.14
N ALA A 734 31.29 -10.88 -32.41
CA ALA A 734 30.04 -11.32 -31.80
C ALA A 734 30.19 -12.77 -31.30
N GLY A 735 29.18 -13.33 -30.65
CA GLY A 735 29.20 -14.71 -30.15
C GLY A 735 28.95 -14.83 -28.65
N ILE A 736 29.22 -16.03 -28.12
CA ILE A 736 28.98 -16.37 -26.72
C ILE A 736 30.25 -16.08 -25.90
N SER A 737 30.16 -15.15 -24.96
CA SER A 737 31.28 -14.75 -24.10
C SER A 737 31.67 -15.84 -23.09
N ALA A 738 32.93 -15.82 -22.66
CA ALA A 738 33.49 -16.79 -21.70
C ALA A 738 32.88 -16.73 -20.28
N ASN A 739 32.03 -15.75 -19.99
CA ASN A 739 31.30 -15.60 -18.73
C ASN A 739 29.83 -16.06 -18.83
N VAL A 740 29.51 -16.88 -19.83
CA VAL A 740 28.21 -17.54 -20.01
C VAL A 740 28.31 -18.99 -19.51
N TYR A 741 27.31 -19.45 -18.78
CA TYR A 741 27.34 -20.75 -18.09
C TYR A 741 26.07 -21.56 -18.35
N TRP A 742 26.13 -22.89 -18.26
CA TRP A 742 24.93 -23.72 -18.25
C TRP A 742 25.03 -24.84 -17.23
N ASP A 743 23.89 -25.28 -16.71
CA ASP A 743 23.81 -26.49 -15.92
C ASP A 743 23.80 -27.71 -16.84
N LYS A 744 24.92 -28.42 -16.94
CA LYS A 744 25.05 -29.59 -17.83
C LYS A 744 24.21 -30.78 -17.39
N GLN A 745 23.77 -30.83 -16.13
CA GLN A 745 22.96 -31.93 -15.59
C GLN A 745 21.49 -31.71 -15.90
N THR A 746 20.96 -30.51 -15.62
CA THR A 746 19.53 -30.22 -15.88
C THR A 746 19.25 -29.99 -17.36
N THR A 747 20.16 -29.32 -18.09
CA THR A 747 20.03 -29.19 -19.55
C THR A 747 20.23 -30.53 -20.26
N THR A 748 20.92 -31.49 -19.62
CA THR A 748 21.39 -32.77 -20.19
C THR A 748 22.39 -32.61 -21.35
N ARG A 749 23.08 -31.46 -21.43
CA ARG A 749 24.02 -31.14 -22.52
C ARG A 749 25.45 -30.97 -21.99
N SER A 750 26.39 -31.67 -22.61
CA SER A 750 27.83 -31.59 -22.30
C SER A 750 28.58 -30.51 -23.07
N VAL A 751 27.94 -29.89 -24.07
CA VAL A 751 28.53 -28.88 -24.96
C VAL A 751 27.71 -27.58 -24.90
N SER A 752 28.37 -26.43 -25.10
CA SER A 752 27.70 -25.12 -25.05
C SER A 752 26.85 -24.87 -26.30
N ALA A 753 27.34 -25.27 -27.46
CA ALA A 753 26.64 -25.16 -28.74
C ALA A 753 26.50 -26.53 -29.40
N GLY A 754 25.35 -26.82 -30.01
CA GLY A 754 25.19 -28.04 -30.81
C GLY A 754 26.10 -28.04 -32.04
N THR A 755 26.17 -26.90 -32.73
CA THR A 755 27.05 -26.61 -33.86
C THR A 755 27.70 -25.24 -33.68
N GLY A 756 28.97 -25.11 -34.09
CA GLY A 756 29.73 -23.86 -34.02
C GLY A 756 30.75 -23.79 -32.87
N PRO A 757 31.35 -22.61 -32.62
CA PRO A 757 32.37 -22.42 -31.59
C PRO A 757 31.85 -22.79 -30.19
N GLN A 758 32.68 -23.53 -29.46
CA GLN A 758 32.39 -24.00 -28.09
C GLN A 758 33.03 -23.09 -27.04
N LEU A 759 32.33 -22.95 -25.91
CA LEU A 759 32.93 -22.45 -24.67
C LEU A 759 33.84 -23.53 -24.05
N PRO A 760 34.77 -23.13 -23.17
CA PRO A 760 35.53 -24.08 -22.37
C PRO A 760 34.62 -25.02 -21.56
N ALA A 761 35.05 -26.26 -21.35
CA ALA A 761 34.28 -27.25 -20.58
C ALA A 761 34.00 -26.81 -19.12
N SER A 762 34.80 -25.87 -18.58
CA SER A 762 34.59 -25.26 -17.27
C SER A 762 33.31 -24.42 -17.17
N ASN A 763 32.74 -24.00 -18.29
CA ASN A 763 31.50 -23.22 -18.33
C ASN A 763 30.24 -24.09 -18.17
N GLY A 764 30.37 -25.41 -18.41
CA GLY A 764 29.34 -26.39 -18.12
C GLY A 764 29.39 -26.80 -16.65
N LEU A 765 28.61 -26.11 -15.82
CA LEU A 765 28.54 -26.31 -14.38
C LEU A 765 27.62 -27.48 -14.03
N THR A 766 27.90 -28.16 -12.92
CA THR A 766 26.95 -29.09 -12.28
C THR A 766 25.88 -28.30 -11.52
N THR A 767 24.74 -28.90 -11.21
CA THR A 767 23.68 -28.27 -10.41
C THR A 767 24.18 -27.79 -9.05
N ALA A 768 25.11 -28.52 -8.43
CA ALA A 768 25.75 -28.09 -7.19
C ALA A 768 26.60 -26.81 -7.39
N GLN A 769 27.35 -26.72 -8.50
CA GLN A 769 28.14 -25.52 -8.84
C GLN A 769 27.27 -24.33 -9.21
N MET A 770 26.10 -24.55 -9.83
CA MET A 770 25.13 -23.48 -10.10
C MET A 770 24.68 -22.79 -8.80
N SER A 771 24.68 -23.51 -7.68
CA SER A 771 24.33 -23.00 -6.35
C SER A 771 25.52 -22.37 -5.59
N ASP A 772 26.65 -22.14 -6.26
CA ASP A 772 27.85 -21.54 -5.67
C ASP A 772 28.27 -20.28 -6.47
N PRO A 773 28.21 -19.06 -5.89
CA PRO A 773 28.60 -17.83 -6.55
C PRO A 773 30.05 -17.86 -7.09
N ALA A 774 30.95 -18.61 -6.44
CA ALA A 774 32.35 -18.72 -6.86
C ALA A 774 32.52 -19.43 -8.21
N SER A 775 31.51 -20.20 -8.65
CA SER A 775 31.51 -20.88 -9.95
C SER A 775 31.33 -19.93 -11.15
N PHE A 776 30.81 -18.72 -10.91
CA PHE A 776 30.49 -17.74 -11.95
C PHE A 776 31.60 -16.68 -12.06
N VAL A 777 32.73 -17.07 -12.67
CA VAL A 777 33.87 -16.17 -12.89
C VAL A 777 33.44 -14.95 -13.72
N GLY A 778 33.77 -13.76 -13.22
CA GLY A 778 33.46 -12.48 -13.86
C GLY A 778 32.08 -11.91 -13.55
N TRP A 779 31.30 -12.54 -12.66
CA TRP A 779 30.01 -12.01 -12.20
C TRP A 779 30.16 -11.25 -10.88
N ASP A 780 29.43 -10.14 -10.74
CA ASP A 780 29.36 -9.36 -9.51
C ASP A 780 28.12 -9.76 -8.69
N PHE A 781 28.34 -10.38 -7.53
CA PHE A 781 27.31 -10.69 -6.52
C PHE A 781 27.28 -9.67 -5.37
N GLY A 782 28.13 -8.65 -5.41
CA GLY A 782 28.16 -7.55 -4.46
C GLY A 782 26.94 -6.64 -4.55
N PRO A 783 26.80 -5.63 -3.67
CA PRO A 783 25.61 -4.79 -3.56
C PRO A 783 25.23 -4.03 -4.86
N THR A 784 26.21 -3.80 -5.73
CA THR A 784 26.06 -3.10 -7.01
C THR A 784 25.86 -4.04 -8.20
N GLY A 785 26.03 -5.34 -8.00
CA GLY A 785 25.99 -6.34 -9.05
C GLY A 785 24.58 -6.70 -9.48
N ALA A 786 24.45 -7.22 -10.71
CA ALA A 786 23.17 -7.66 -11.27
C ALA A 786 22.61 -8.93 -10.62
N TRP A 787 23.49 -9.75 -10.02
CA TRP A 787 23.16 -11.07 -9.51
C TRP A 787 23.16 -11.09 -7.99
N VAL A 788 22.30 -11.92 -7.42
CA VAL A 788 22.32 -12.31 -6.01
C VAL A 788 22.04 -13.81 -5.91
N MET A 789 22.48 -14.43 -4.81
CA MET A 789 22.17 -15.83 -4.53
C MET A 789 21.63 -15.93 -3.10
N PRO A 790 20.30 -15.91 -2.92
CA PRO A 790 19.67 -16.09 -1.62
C PRO A 790 20.02 -17.45 -1.00
N ALA A 791 19.96 -17.54 0.33
CA ALA A 791 20.18 -18.81 1.02
C ALA A 791 19.21 -19.88 0.52
N GLY A 792 19.75 -21.02 0.06
CA GLY A 792 18.97 -22.14 -0.49
C GLY A 792 18.61 -22.03 -1.97
N ALA A 793 19.06 -21.00 -2.69
CA ALA A 793 18.84 -20.89 -4.13
C ALA A 793 19.65 -21.97 -4.90
N SER A 794 19.05 -22.54 -5.94
CA SER A 794 19.68 -23.55 -6.81
C SER A 794 20.50 -22.97 -7.96
N HIS A 795 20.40 -21.66 -8.19
CA HIS A 795 21.12 -20.89 -9.21
C HIS A 795 21.11 -19.39 -8.84
N PRO A 796 21.92 -18.54 -9.49
CA PRO A 796 21.82 -17.09 -9.34
C PRO A 796 20.43 -16.57 -9.73
N VAL A 797 19.97 -15.54 -9.04
CA VAL A 797 18.74 -14.79 -9.38
C VAL A 797 19.09 -13.33 -9.60
N LEU A 798 18.30 -12.65 -10.41
CA LEU A 798 18.55 -11.24 -10.69
C LEU A 798 18.23 -10.43 -9.44
N ARG A 799 19.09 -9.49 -9.07
CA ARG A 799 18.98 -8.71 -7.82
C ARG A 799 17.68 -7.94 -7.71
N TRP A 800 17.08 -7.56 -8.84
CA TRP A 800 15.79 -6.86 -8.84
C TRP A 800 14.60 -7.80 -8.60
N GLN A 801 14.76 -9.13 -8.66
CA GLN A 801 13.63 -10.07 -8.49
C GLN A 801 13.15 -10.24 -7.04
N PRO A 802 14.01 -10.40 -6.02
CA PRO A 802 13.54 -10.60 -4.65
C PRO A 802 12.89 -9.31 -4.13
N GLY A 803 11.56 -9.27 -4.10
CA GLY A 803 10.77 -8.12 -3.61
C GLY A 803 9.78 -7.54 -4.62
N HIS A 804 9.64 -8.12 -5.80
CA HIS A 804 8.55 -7.86 -6.75
C HIS A 804 7.54 -9.01 -6.78
#